data_AF-A0AAU6EML0-F1
#
_entry.id   AF-A0AAU6EML0-F1
#
_cell.length_a   1.000
_cell.length_b   1.000
_cell.length_c   1.000
_cell.angle_alpha   90.00
_cell.angle_beta   90.00
_cell.angle_gamma   90.00
#
_symmetry.space_group_name_H-M   'P 1'
#
loop_
_entity.id
_entity.type
_entity.pdbx_description
1 polymer ?
#
loop_
_entity_poly.entity_id
_entity_poly.type
_entity_poly.pdbx_seq_one_letter_code
_entity_poly.pdbx_strand_id
1 'polypeptide(L)'
;MAWVAARSWTSGDGPKAIFTDGVRWLRERKVLLPGVTTLARLVAKIRDDTTKRLWGVLEGLLTIGQRYVLDQLLEVPLGSRVSDLERWRKGVPPRASGPTIIKALDQVAEILGLELADLGAEALVPQRRLGELAKYGMRADASALRRHGDGRRLATLLATVRHLEGKSIDDTLELLDLLMATELLNKAQMAANKEKVRKHPKLAKASARLAVAVQALFESDGWGGEDEEVRVAEVWEAIETVISRADLRAALVLVNENVPSADATDPDDWRTELVGRYTTVSGFLKVLPETIAFGANAEGTPVLEAMKALPEVLAHRSRLAAPLIPGRLIDAGVVTGPWKRLVFGHPAHEGGAVNRHAYAFCVLERFWRGLKRREIYADASTKWRNPQAELLEGAQWAAIRPDALTALSLPADPDVLLAEHSRTLDAALREVGGRLVANPDVWVDGEGKIHLTGVKAIEEPPSLVDLRARTTAMLPRVELPEAILEVMSWVPELAEAFTAVSGGRSRLKDLPVSVAACLTAHSLNVGYRPIAKKGVEALERSRLSHVYQNYFRPETLSLANVPLVDKQAGLPLAQAWGGGLVAAVDGMRFVVPVPAAFARPNRKYFGSKRGMTWLNAMNDRGMGRGAKVVSGTIRDSLHMVDVIFGLDGGDLPEIVVSDTGSYSDVVFGLLELLGISYRPALAVTCPTRRAGGSAPWPTTDR
;
A
#
# COMPACT_ATOMS: atom_id res chain seq x y z
N MET A 1 -37.53 24.08 4.05
CA MET A 1 -36.59 24.64 3.05
C MET A 1 -35.18 24.77 3.59
N ALA A 2 -34.94 25.51 4.69
CA ALA A 2 -33.61 25.67 5.29
C ALA A 2 -32.90 24.34 5.58
N TRP A 3 -33.61 23.35 6.12
CA TRP A 3 -33.05 22.01 6.35
C TRP A 3 -32.57 21.32 5.06
N VAL A 4 -33.36 21.39 3.97
CA VAL A 4 -32.98 20.84 2.66
C VAL A 4 -31.74 21.54 2.11
N ALA A 5 -31.65 22.87 2.27
CA ALA A 5 -30.48 23.65 1.84
C ALA A 5 -29.22 23.28 2.65
N ALA A 6 -29.33 23.17 3.98
CA ALA A 6 -28.22 22.77 4.84
C ALA A 6 -27.76 21.33 4.53
N ARG A 7 -28.69 20.39 4.34
CA ARG A 7 -28.39 19.01 3.95
C ARG A 7 -27.75 18.97 2.56
N SER A 8 -28.29 19.71 1.59
CA SER A 8 -27.72 19.78 0.23
C SER A 8 -26.33 20.41 0.19
N TRP A 9 -26.06 21.40 1.06
CA TRP A 9 -24.76 22.06 1.16
C TRP A 9 -23.71 21.12 1.74
N THR A 10 -24.05 20.42 2.82
CA THR A 10 -23.14 19.54 3.57
C THR A 10 -22.89 18.20 2.90
N SER A 11 -23.94 17.51 2.46
CA SER A 11 -23.86 16.12 1.99
C SER A 11 -23.63 15.97 0.49
N GLY A 12 -24.18 16.89 -0.32
CA GLY A 12 -24.19 16.72 -1.77
C GLY A 12 -25.08 15.60 -2.30
N ASP A 13 -25.89 14.99 -1.43
CA ASP A 13 -26.67 13.80 -1.74
C ASP A 13 -27.64 14.00 -2.92
N GLY A 14 -27.98 12.87 -3.56
CA GLY A 14 -28.92 12.84 -4.67
C GLY A 14 -30.33 13.29 -4.26
N PRO A 15 -31.15 13.74 -5.22
CA PRO A 15 -32.49 14.26 -4.93
C PRO A 15 -33.39 13.22 -4.23
N LYS A 16 -33.21 11.92 -4.50
CA LYS A 16 -33.95 10.85 -3.81
C LYS A 16 -33.56 10.73 -2.33
N ALA A 17 -32.27 10.78 -2.01
CA ALA A 17 -31.79 10.66 -0.63
C ALA A 17 -32.27 11.85 0.21
N ILE A 18 -32.10 13.08 -0.30
CA ILE A 18 -32.59 14.29 0.37
C ILE A 18 -34.12 14.28 0.49
N PHE A 19 -34.83 13.74 -0.50
CA PHE A 19 -36.28 13.55 -0.41
C PHE A 19 -36.66 12.57 0.72
N THR A 20 -36.04 11.38 0.76
CA THR A 20 -36.31 10.36 1.79
C THR A 20 -35.98 10.87 3.19
N ASP A 21 -34.81 11.48 3.35
CA ASP A 21 -34.40 12.11 4.61
C ASP A 21 -35.36 13.25 4.98
N GLY A 22 -35.83 14.03 4.00
CA GLY A 22 -36.82 15.08 4.20
C GLY A 22 -38.17 14.54 4.68
N VAL A 23 -38.64 13.41 4.13
CA VAL A 23 -39.84 12.72 4.59
C VAL A 23 -39.66 12.24 6.03
N ARG A 24 -38.52 11.63 6.35
CA ARG A 24 -38.19 11.20 7.72
C ARG A 24 -38.17 12.38 8.68
N TRP A 25 -37.47 13.46 8.33
CA TRP A 25 -37.35 14.67 9.12
C TRP A 25 -38.70 15.34 9.42
N LEU A 26 -39.62 15.37 8.44
CA LEU A 26 -40.98 15.88 8.61
C LEU A 26 -41.82 14.97 9.53
N ARG A 27 -41.72 13.65 9.36
CA ARG A 27 -42.43 12.67 10.21
C ARG A 27 -42.01 12.74 11.67
N GLU A 28 -40.71 12.79 11.94
CA GLU A 28 -40.16 12.93 13.29
C GLU A 28 -40.68 14.20 14.00
N ARG A 29 -40.93 15.26 13.24
CA ARG A 29 -41.46 16.55 13.73
C ARG A 29 -42.98 16.63 13.65
N LYS A 30 -43.66 15.53 13.34
CA LYS A 30 -45.13 15.42 13.24
C LYS A 30 -45.74 16.46 12.27
N VAL A 31 -45.02 16.79 11.19
CA VAL A 31 -45.48 17.70 10.14
C VAL A 31 -46.24 16.92 9.07
N LEU A 32 -47.42 17.39 8.65
CA LEU A 32 -48.18 16.79 7.56
C LEU A 32 -47.35 16.80 6.26
N LEU A 33 -47.22 15.64 5.62
CA LEU A 33 -46.40 15.52 4.40
C LEU A 33 -47.08 16.27 3.23
N PRO A 34 -46.35 17.16 2.54
CA PRO A 34 -46.84 17.73 1.29
C PRO A 34 -46.93 16.64 0.22
N GLY A 35 -47.69 16.91 -0.86
CA GLY A 35 -47.76 16.02 -2.01
C GLY A 35 -46.36 15.64 -2.53
N VAL A 36 -46.18 14.37 -2.90
CA VAL A 36 -44.89 13.79 -3.32
C VAL A 36 -44.22 14.63 -4.41
N THR A 37 -44.98 15.07 -5.40
CA THR A 37 -44.49 15.91 -6.51
C THR A 37 -44.05 17.29 -6.04
N THR A 38 -44.75 17.89 -5.07
CA THR A 38 -44.41 19.18 -4.48
C THR A 38 -43.08 19.10 -3.74
N LEU A 39 -42.90 18.10 -2.89
CA LEU A 39 -41.64 17.90 -2.16
C LEU A 39 -40.48 17.58 -3.10
N ALA A 40 -40.69 16.72 -4.11
CA ALA A 40 -39.66 16.39 -5.09
C ALA A 40 -39.19 17.63 -5.89
N ARG A 41 -40.12 18.48 -6.35
CA ARG A 41 -39.79 19.74 -7.04
C ARG A 41 -39.06 20.71 -6.12
N LEU A 42 -39.48 20.82 -4.86
CA LEU A 42 -38.83 21.67 -3.87
C LEU A 42 -37.38 21.23 -3.62
N VAL A 43 -37.16 19.94 -3.40
CA VAL A 43 -35.83 19.35 -3.20
C VAL A 43 -34.95 19.59 -4.43
N ALA A 44 -35.47 19.34 -5.63
CA ALA A 44 -34.73 19.59 -6.88
C ALA A 44 -34.31 21.06 -7.01
N LYS A 45 -35.24 22.00 -6.83
CA LYS A 45 -34.97 23.44 -6.92
C LYS A 45 -33.91 23.89 -5.90
N ILE A 46 -34.09 23.55 -4.62
CA ILE A 46 -33.15 23.95 -3.56
C ILE A 46 -31.77 23.36 -3.81
N ARG A 47 -31.68 22.12 -4.29
CA ARG A 47 -30.42 21.47 -4.62
C ARG A 47 -29.71 22.17 -5.77
N ASP A 48 -30.44 22.55 -6.82
CA ASP A 48 -29.89 23.30 -7.95
C ASP A 48 -29.37 24.68 -7.51
N ASP A 49 -30.14 25.40 -6.69
CA ASP A 49 -29.74 26.70 -6.14
C ASP A 49 -28.50 26.58 -5.23
N THR A 50 -28.46 25.54 -4.38
CA THR A 50 -27.31 25.25 -3.50
C THR A 50 -26.07 24.87 -4.31
N THR A 51 -26.24 24.17 -5.42
CA THR A 51 -25.14 23.78 -6.32
C THR A 51 -24.61 24.99 -7.11
N LYS A 52 -25.48 25.89 -7.56
CA LYS A 52 -25.06 27.17 -8.17
C LYS A 52 -24.33 28.07 -7.18
N ARG A 53 -24.82 28.15 -5.93
CA ARG A 53 -24.13 28.87 -4.84
C ARG A 53 -22.74 28.30 -4.61
N LEU A 54 -22.60 26.98 -4.56
CA LEU A 54 -21.31 26.30 -4.42
C LEU A 54 -20.33 26.73 -5.52
N TRP A 55 -20.78 26.70 -6.78
CA TRP A 55 -19.96 27.15 -7.91
C TRP A 55 -19.56 28.61 -7.78
N GLY A 56 -20.50 29.49 -7.42
CA GLY A 56 -20.22 30.92 -7.24
C GLY A 56 -19.21 31.22 -6.13
N VAL A 57 -19.27 30.48 -5.00
CA VAL A 57 -18.28 30.62 -3.92
C VAL A 57 -16.88 30.25 -4.40
N LEU A 58 -16.75 29.12 -5.09
CA LEU A 58 -15.45 28.63 -5.58
C LEU A 58 -14.90 29.48 -6.72
N GLU A 59 -15.75 29.92 -7.64
CA GLU A 59 -15.39 30.83 -8.71
C GLU A 59 -14.94 32.20 -8.17
N GLY A 60 -15.63 32.68 -7.12
CA GLY A 60 -15.32 33.95 -6.46
C GLY A 60 -13.95 34.01 -5.79
N LEU A 61 -13.34 32.86 -5.48
CA LEU A 61 -11.98 32.79 -4.95
C LEU A 61 -10.90 33.06 -6.01
N LEU A 62 -11.21 32.81 -7.27
CA LEU A 62 -10.21 32.83 -8.34
C LEU A 62 -9.98 34.26 -8.85
N THR A 63 -8.72 34.67 -8.87
CA THR A 63 -8.28 35.88 -9.57
C THR A 63 -8.48 35.75 -11.08
N ILE A 64 -8.49 36.87 -11.80
CA ILE A 64 -8.60 36.87 -13.27
C ILE A 64 -7.47 36.05 -13.92
N GLY A 65 -6.24 36.16 -13.39
CA GLY A 65 -5.10 35.37 -13.84
C GLY A 65 -5.30 33.86 -13.63
N GLN A 66 -5.72 33.44 -12.44
CA GLN A 66 -5.99 32.04 -12.15
C GLN A 66 -7.13 31.47 -13.01
N ARG A 67 -8.20 32.24 -13.25
CA ARG A 67 -9.30 31.84 -14.15
C ARG A 67 -8.78 31.57 -15.56
N TYR A 68 -7.95 32.47 -16.08
CA TYR A 68 -7.33 32.30 -17.40
C TYR A 68 -6.45 31.04 -17.46
N VAL A 69 -5.57 30.85 -16.48
CA VAL A 69 -4.67 29.68 -16.44
C VAL A 69 -5.48 28.38 -16.34
N LEU A 70 -6.52 28.33 -15.51
CA LEU A 70 -7.39 27.15 -15.39
C LEU A 70 -8.08 26.82 -16.72
N ASP A 71 -8.56 27.82 -17.46
CA ASP A 71 -9.16 27.60 -18.78
C ASP A 71 -8.10 27.12 -19.81
N GLN A 72 -6.86 27.62 -19.74
CA GLN A 72 -5.76 27.13 -20.58
C GLN A 72 -5.43 25.65 -20.35
N LEU A 73 -5.68 25.09 -19.17
CA LEU A 73 -5.47 23.65 -18.91
C LEU A 73 -6.33 22.74 -19.81
N LEU A 74 -7.42 23.27 -20.36
CA LEU A 74 -8.30 22.56 -21.29
C LEU A 74 -7.77 22.58 -22.72
N GLU A 75 -6.89 23.52 -23.05
CA GLU A 75 -6.32 23.68 -24.38
C GLU A 75 -5.16 22.72 -24.63
N VAL A 76 -4.98 22.32 -25.88
CA VAL A 76 -3.86 21.46 -26.29
C VAL A 76 -2.73 22.39 -26.74
N PRO A 77 -1.58 22.43 -26.02
CA PRO A 77 -0.46 23.26 -26.42
C PRO A 77 0.07 22.89 -27.81
N LEU A 78 0.65 23.85 -28.52
CA LEU A 78 1.29 23.61 -29.82
C LEU A 78 2.38 22.52 -29.68
N GLY A 79 2.35 21.53 -30.57
CA GLY A 79 3.27 20.38 -30.52
C GLY A 79 2.88 19.26 -29.55
N SER A 80 1.83 19.45 -28.73
CA SER A 80 1.31 18.42 -27.83
C SER A 80 0.12 17.66 -28.43
N ARG A 81 -0.12 16.43 -27.94
CA ARG A 81 -1.27 15.60 -28.34
C ARG A 81 -2.42 15.64 -27.34
N VAL A 82 -2.17 16.14 -26.14
CA VAL A 82 -3.10 16.17 -25.01
C VAL A 82 -2.99 17.51 -24.32
N SER A 83 -4.06 17.95 -23.63
CA SER A 83 -4.04 19.16 -22.82
C SER A 83 -3.23 18.98 -21.54
N ASP A 84 -2.87 20.08 -20.88
CA ASP A 84 -2.13 20.04 -19.61
C ASP A 84 -2.95 19.34 -18.52
N LEU A 85 -4.26 19.56 -18.46
CA LEU A 85 -5.15 18.82 -17.55
C LEU A 85 -5.06 17.30 -17.76
N GLU A 86 -5.06 16.85 -19.02
CA GLU A 86 -4.99 15.43 -19.35
C GLU A 86 -3.60 14.84 -19.06
N ARG A 87 -2.53 15.63 -19.27
CA ARG A 87 -1.16 15.28 -18.84
C ARG A 87 -1.12 15.07 -17.32
N TRP A 88 -1.63 16.03 -16.56
CA TRP A 88 -1.60 15.99 -15.09
C TRP A 88 -2.41 14.83 -14.52
N ARG A 89 -3.61 14.58 -15.08
CA ARG A 89 -4.48 13.46 -14.66
C ARG A 89 -3.86 12.09 -14.86
N LYS A 90 -3.14 11.88 -15.97
CA LYS A 90 -2.44 10.61 -16.25
C LYS A 90 -1.22 10.44 -15.37
N GLY A 91 -0.58 11.54 -14.98
CA GLY A 91 0.67 11.54 -14.23
C GLY A 91 1.84 10.98 -15.02
N VAL A 92 2.99 10.91 -14.37
CA VAL A 92 4.21 10.35 -14.96
C VAL A 92 4.15 8.82 -14.90
N PRO A 93 4.47 8.09 -16.00
CA PRO A 93 4.51 6.63 -15.96
C PRO A 93 5.44 6.11 -14.86
N PRO A 94 5.02 5.11 -14.05
CA PRO A 94 5.75 4.69 -12.84
C PRO A 94 6.98 3.83 -13.19
N ARG A 95 8.01 4.47 -13.73
CA ARG A 95 9.32 3.87 -14.04
C ARG A 95 10.34 4.30 -13.00
N ALA A 96 10.85 3.34 -12.25
CA ALA A 96 11.85 3.53 -11.20
C ALA A 96 13.18 4.10 -11.77
N SER A 97 13.30 5.42 -11.91
CA SER A 97 14.54 6.06 -12.36
C SER A 97 14.62 7.51 -11.88
N GLY A 98 15.83 8.01 -11.64
CA GLY A 98 16.08 9.41 -11.26
C GLY A 98 15.44 10.44 -12.20
N PRO A 99 15.62 10.33 -13.54
CA PRO A 99 14.97 11.25 -14.48
C PRO A 99 13.44 11.22 -14.46
N THR A 100 12.84 10.09 -14.09
CA THR A 100 11.37 10.01 -13.97
C THR A 100 10.89 10.70 -12.70
N ILE A 101 11.65 10.64 -11.60
CA ILE A 101 11.36 11.42 -10.39
C ILE A 101 11.47 12.92 -10.68
N ILE A 102 12.48 13.38 -11.43
CA ILE A 102 12.59 14.79 -11.81
C ILE A 102 11.35 15.24 -12.57
N LYS A 103 10.90 14.48 -13.59
CA LYS A 103 9.66 14.79 -14.31
C LYS A 103 8.42 14.84 -13.42
N ALA A 104 8.37 13.99 -12.39
CA ALA A 104 7.27 13.98 -11.43
C ALA A 104 7.33 15.22 -10.54
N LEU A 105 8.53 15.64 -10.11
CA LEU A 105 8.75 16.89 -9.38
C LEU A 105 8.44 18.12 -10.24
N ASP A 106 8.84 18.15 -11.51
CA ASP A 106 8.48 19.24 -12.44
C ASP A 106 6.96 19.39 -12.52
N GLN A 107 6.23 18.26 -12.62
CA GLN A 107 4.76 18.28 -12.60
C GLN A 107 4.21 18.77 -11.25
N VAL A 108 4.78 18.37 -10.12
CA VAL A 108 4.37 18.89 -8.80
C VAL A 108 4.57 20.41 -8.74
N ALA A 109 5.73 20.91 -9.19
CA ALA A 109 6.04 22.33 -9.23
C ALA A 109 5.08 23.12 -10.16
N GLU A 110 4.76 22.57 -11.34
CA GLU A 110 3.76 23.15 -12.26
C GLU A 110 2.39 23.33 -11.59
N ILE A 111 1.94 22.33 -10.82
CA ILE A 111 0.62 22.34 -10.18
C ILE A 111 0.62 23.25 -8.95
N LEU A 112 1.62 23.14 -8.07
CA LEU A 112 1.75 23.97 -6.86
C LEU A 112 1.96 25.44 -7.20
N GLY A 113 2.65 25.75 -8.31
CA GLY A 113 2.84 27.12 -8.79
C GLY A 113 1.56 27.85 -9.20
N LEU A 114 0.40 27.19 -9.19
CA LEU A 114 -0.90 27.85 -9.35
C LEU A 114 -1.42 28.48 -8.05
N GLU A 115 -0.81 28.16 -6.90
CA GLU A 115 -1.11 28.74 -5.58
C GLU A 115 -2.60 28.64 -5.21
N LEU A 116 -3.27 27.56 -5.64
CA LEU A 116 -4.70 27.38 -5.38
C LEU A 116 -5.00 26.91 -3.96
N ALA A 117 -4.02 26.31 -3.28
CA ALA A 117 -4.14 25.91 -1.88
C ALA A 117 -4.41 27.10 -0.95
N ASP A 118 -3.75 28.23 -1.20
CA ASP A 118 -3.82 29.43 -0.35
C ASP A 118 -5.17 30.15 -0.43
N LEU A 119 -6.02 29.76 -1.39
CA LEU A 119 -7.38 30.29 -1.54
C LEU A 119 -8.34 29.77 -0.46
N GLY A 120 -7.98 28.71 0.29
CA GLY A 120 -8.75 28.22 1.44
C GLY A 120 -10.15 27.66 1.08
N ALA A 121 -10.30 27.06 -0.10
CA ALA A 121 -11.59 26.52 -0.56
C ALA A 121 -12.19 25.51 0.42
N GLU A 122 -11.35 24.71 1.07
CA GLU A 122 -11.69 23.67 2.05
C GLU A 122 -12.30 24.25 3.34
N ALA A 123 -12.05 25.52 3.65
CA ALA A 123 -12.64 26.20 4.81
C ALA A 123 -14.04 26.76 4.49
N LEU A 124 -14.32 27.06 3.22
CA LEU A 124 -15.58 27.71 2.79
C LEU A 124 -16.62 26.70 2.31
N VAL A 125 -16.19 25.54 1.84
CA VAL A 125 -17.05 24.51 1.26
C VAL A 125 -16.78 23.16 1.92
N PRO A 126 -17.83 22.37 2.21
CA PRO A 126 -17.65 21.02 2.75
C PRO A 126 -16.75 20.17 1.87
N GLN A 127 -15.73 19.52 2.46
CA GLN A 127 -14.74 18.73 1.73
C GLN A 127 -15.36 17.68 0.80
N ARG A 128 -16.48 17.06 1.21
CA ARG A 128 -17.23 16.11 0.38
C ARG A 128 -17.65 16.72 -0.97
N ARG A 129 -18.10 17.98 -0.98
CA ARG A 129 -18.55 18.68 -2.20
C ARG A 129 -17.38 19.04 -3.11
N LEU A 130 -16.25 19.46 -2.54
CA LEU A 130 -15.00 19.64 -3.29
C LEU A 130 -14.54 18.31 -3.91
N GLY A 131 -14.56 17.23 -3.13
CA GLY A 131 -14.24 15.89 -3.61
C GLY A 131 -15.14 15.43 -4.76
N GLU A 132 -16.44 15.72 -4.74
CA GLU A 132 -17.36 15.41 -5.84
C GLU A 132 -17.00 16.15 -7.14
N LEU A 133 -16.68 17.44 -7.06
CA LEU A 133 -16.25 18.24 -8.21
C LEU A 133 -14.91 17.73 -8.76
N ALA A 134 -13.94 17.47 -7.87
CA ALA A 134 -12.65 16.89 -8.23
C ALA A 134 -12.81 15.53 -8.92
N LYS A 135 -13.64 14.63 -8.37
CA LYS A 135 -13.95 13.32 -8.97
C LYS A 135 -14.54 13.45 -10.37
N TYR A 136 -15.42 14.44 -10.60
CA TYR A 136 -15.97 14.70 -11.93
C TYR A 136 -14.87 15.18 -12.89
N GLY A 137 -14.06 16.16 -12.51
CA GLY A 137 -12.99 16.68 -13.37
C GLY A 137 -11.84 15.70 -13.62
N MET A 138 -11.56 14.80 -12.67
CA MET A 138 -10.63 13.68 -12.84
C MET A 138 -11.12 12.62 -13.84
N ARG A 139 -12.38 12.68 -14.30
CA ARG A 139 -12.96 11.75 -15.30
C ARG A 139 -13.35 12.44 -16.60
N ALA A 140 -13.97 13.62 -16.53
CA ALA A 140 -14.43 14.36 -17.69
C ALA A 140 -13.26 14.80 -18.58
N ASP A 141 -13.36 14.60 -19.90
CA ASP A 141 -12.37 15.14 -20.84
C ASP A 141 -12.49 16.67 -20.96
N ALA A 142 -11.50 17.30 -21.60
CA ALA A 142 -11.48 18.74 -21.78
C ALA A 142 -12.70 19.26 -22.58
N SER A 143 -13.25 18.47 -23.52
CA SER A 143 -14.45 18.87 -24.28
C SER A 143 -15.68 18.91 -23.38
N ALA A 144 -15.86 17.91 -22.53
CA ALA A 144 -16.96 17.83 -21.58
C ALA A 144 -16.92 18.96 -20.56
N LEU A 145 -15.72 19.35 -20.11
CA LEU A 145 -15.53 20.49 -19.20
C LEU A 145 -15.86 21.84 -19.87
N ARG A 146 -15.42 22.05 -21.12
CA ARG A 146 -15.72 23.27 -21.89
C ARG A 146 -17.23 23.50 -22.12
N ARG A 147 -18.03 22.43 -22.15
CA ARG A 147 -19.49 22.53 -22.36
C ARG A 147 -20.25 23.10 -21.15
N HIS A 148 -19.62 23.17 -19.98
CA HIS A 148 -20.24 23.77 -18.80
C HIS A 148 -20.08 25.30 -18.83
N GLY A 149 -21.08 26.00 -18.27
CA GLY A 149 -20.95 27.44 -18.02
C GLY A 149 -19.82 27.75 -17.05
N ASP A 150 -19.32 28.98 -17.12
CA ASP A 150 -18.06 29.42 -16.48
C ASP A 150 -17.97 29.04 -15.00
N GLY A 151 -18.99 29.36 -14.19
CA GLY A 151 -18.96 29.05 -12.76
C GLY A 151 -18.83 27.55 -12.45
N ARG A 152 -19.53 26.67 -13.17
CA ARG A 152 -19.39 25.22 -12.98
C ARG A 152 -18.03 24.74 -13.47
N ARG A 153 -17.58 25.23 -14.63
CA ARG A 153 -16.31 24.85 -15.25
C ARG A 153 -15.14 25.20 -14.33
N LEU A 154 -15.04 26.46 -13.89
CA LEU A 154 -13.98 26.97 -13.02
C LEU A 154 -14.01 26.32 -11.63
N ALA A 155 -15.19 26.17 -11.01
CA ALA A 155 -15.30 25.47 -9.73
C ALA A 155 -14.85 24.01 -9.82
N THR A 156 -15.15 23.32 -10.93
CA THR A 156 -14.69 21.96 -11.18
C THR A 156 -13.18 21.92 -11.38
N LEU A 157 -12.63 22.83 -12.17
CA LEU A 157 -11.19 22.93 -12.43
C LEU A 157 -10.41 23.22 -11.15
N LEU A 158 -10.84 24.19 -10.35
CA LEU A 158 -10.25 24.48 -9.04
C LEU A 158 -10.21 23.22 -8.17
N ALA A 159 -11.36 22.57 -7.96
CA ALA A 159 -11.42 21.35 -7.14
C ALA A 159 -10.54 20.23 -7.71
N THR A 160 -10.45 20.10 -9.03
CA THR A 160 -9.62 19.09 -9.71
C THR A 160 -8.14 19.36 -9.53
N VAL A 161 -7.69 20.60 -9.69
CA VAL A 161 -6.29 20.98 -9.48
C VAL A 161 -5.90 20.81 -8.01
N ARG A 162 -6.75 21.25 -7.07
CA ARG A 162 -6.56 21.00 -5.62
C ARG A 162 -6.37 19.52 -5.30
N HIS A 163 -7.14 18.64 -5.95
CA HIS A 163 -6.96 17.20 -5.81
C HIS A 163 -5.66 16.69 -6.47
N LEU A 164 -5.31 17.23 -7.64
CA LEU A 164 -4.08 16.90 -8.36
C LEU A 164 -2.82 17.32 -7.59
N GLU A 165 -2.86 18.39 -6.80
CA GLU A 165 -1.74 18.77 -5.92
C GLU A 165 -1.35 17.62 -5.00
N GLY A 166 -2.28 17.16 -4.15
CA GLY A 166 -1.99 16.04 -3.25
C GLY A 166 -1.68 14.74 -3.98
N LYS A 167 -2.41 14.45 -5.07
CA LYS A 167 -2.17 13.24 -5.88
C LYS A 167 -0.79 13.24 -6.53
N SER A 168 -0.31 14.37 -7.05
CA SER A 168 1.00 14.45 -7.71
C SER A 168 2.15 14.23 -6.73
N ILE A 169 2.02 14.74 -5.50
CA ILE A 169 2.95 14.46 -4.40
C ILE A 169 2.91 12.97 -4.04
N ASP A 170 1.71 12.38 -3.91
CA ASP A 170 1.56 10.95 -3.63
C ASP A 170 2.24 10.08 -4.69
N ASP A 171 1.97 10.35 -5.97
CA ASP A 171 2.55 9.61 -7.10
C ASP A 171 4.08 9.75 -7.13
N THR A 172 4.61 10.94 -6.81
CA THR A 172 6.06 11.21 -6.75
C THR A 172 6.73 10.45 -5.60
N LEU A 173 6.13 10.43 -4.41
CA LEU A 173 6.65 9.71 -3.26
C LEU A 173 6.49 8.18 -3.39
N GLU A 174 5.44 7.71 -4.06
CA GLU A 174 5.31 6.30 -4.45
C GLU A 174 6.38 5.89 -5.47
N LEU A 175 6.71 6.77 -6.41
CA LEU A 175 7.80 6.56 -7.36
C LEU A 175 9.17 6.54 -6.66
N LEU A 176 9.38 7.40 -5.66
CA LEU A 176 10.56 7.39 -4.80
C LEU A 176 10.66 6.07 -4.02
N ASP A 177 9.57 5.60 -3.39
CA ASP A 177 9.53 4.30 -2.72
C ASP A 177 9.87 3.15 -3.66
N LEU A 178 9.30 3.16 -4.88
CA LEU A 178 9.59 2.17 -5.90
C LEU A 178 11.08 2.21 -6.30
N LEU A 179 11.66 3.39 -6.54
CA LEU A 179 13.09 3.55 -6.88
C LEU A 179 13.99 3.04 -5.75
N MET A 180 13.75 3.47 -4.52
CA MET A 180 14.52 3.07 -3.34
C MET A 180 14.47 1.57 -3.15
N ALA A 181 13.27 0.99 -3.07
CA ALA A 181 13.10 -0.42 -2.80
C ALA A 181 13.67 -1.31 -3.92
N THR A 182 13.43 -0.98 -5.20
CA THR A 182 13.72 -1.91 -6.31
C THR A 182 15.05 -1.68 -7.01
N GLU A 183 15.43 -0.43 -7.28
CA GLU A 183 16.58 -0.11 -8.14
C GLU A 183 17.83 0.26 -7.35
N LEU A 184 17.67 0.68 -6.09
CA LEU A 184 18.75 1.05 -5.19
C LEU A 184 19.03 -0.06 -4.18
N LEU A 185 18.20 -0.21 -3.14
CA LEU A 185 18.49 -1.11 -2.02
C LEU A 185 18.56 -2.59 -2.45
N ASN A 186 17.53 -3.10 -3.15
CA ASN A 186 17.51 -4.49 -3.60
C ASN A 186 18.64 -4.82 -4.58
N LYS A 187 18.96 -3.92 -5.53
CA LYS A 187 20.05 -4.16 -6.48
C LYS A 187 21.42 -4.10 -5.82
N ALA A 188 21.62 -3.19 -4.87
CA ALA A 188 22.86 -3.12 -4.09
C ALA A 188 23.04 -4.38 -3.23
N GLN A 189 21.99 -4.84 -2.55
CA GLN A 189 22.01 -6.09 -1.78
C GLN A 189 22.30 -7.31 -2.68
N MET A 190 21.67 -7.40 -3.84
CA MET A 190 21.90 -8.49 -4.79
C MET A 190 23.32 -8.47 -5.36
N ALA A 191 23.86 -7.29 -5.68
CA ALA A 191 25.24 -7.13 -6.14
C ALA A 191 26.22 -7.55 -5.05
N ALA A 192 26.04 -7.07 -3.82
CA ALA A 192 26.85 -7.44 -2.66
C ALA A 192 26.79 -8.96 -2.41
N ASN A 193 25.61 -9.57 -2.40
CA ASN A 193 25.45 -11.01 -2.22
C ASN A 193 26.14 -11.81 -3.34
N LYS A 194 26.02 -11.36 -4.60
CA LYS A 194 26.70 -11.99 -5.73
C LYS A 194 28.22 -11.90 -5.59
N GLU A 195 28.73 -10.76 -5.13
CA GLU A 195 30.15 -10.55 -4.89
C GLU A 195 30.67 -11.42 -3.74
N LYS A 196 29.91 -11.54 -2.64
CA LYS A 196 30.22 -12.46 -1.54
C LYS A 196 30.32 -13.91 -2.03
N VAL A 197 29.33 -14.36 -2.80
CA VAL A 197 29.34 -15.72 -3.41
C VAL A 197 30.54 -15.89 -4.34
N ARG A 198 30.92 -14.86 -5.11
CA ARG A 198 32.11 -14.89 -5.99
C ARG A 198 33.42 -14.99 -5.21
N LYS A 199 33.53 -14.30 -4.08
CA LYS A 199 34.72 -14.27 -3.22
C LYS A 199 34.85 -15.52 -2.34
N HIS A 200 33.73 -16.16 -1.99
CA HIS A 200 33.68 -17.29 -1.05
C HIS A 200 34.68 -18.42 -1.37
N PRO A 201 34.84 -18.92 -2.62
CA PRO A 201 35.81 -19.97 -2.90
C PRO A 201 37.28 -19.55 -2.67
N LYS A 202 37.62 -18.30 -3.00
CA LYS A 202 38.97 -17.76 -2.79
C LYS A 202 39.25 -17.59 -1.29
N LEU A 203 38.27 -17.08 -0.55
CA LEU A 203 38.37 -16.90 0.89
C LEU A 203 38.46 -18.25 1.63
N ALA A 204 37.66 -19.24 1.23
CA ALA A 204 37.72 -20.60 1.79
C ALA A 204 39.11 -21.22 1.59
N LYS A 205 39.70 -21.06 0.40
CA LYS A 205 41.07 -21.55 0.12
C LYS A 205 42.14 -20.84 0.94
N ALA A 206 42.05 -19.51 1.09
CA ALA A 206 42.99 -18.75 1.90
C ALA A 206 42.85 -19.06 3.41
N SER A 207 41.62 -19.23 3.89
CA SER A 207 41.35 -19.61 5.29
C SER A 207 41.86 -21.01 5.60
N ALA A 208 41.67 -21.98 4.69
CA ALA A 208 42.24 -23.32 4.84
C ALA A 208 43.77 -23.31 4.90
N ARG A 209 44.42 -22.48 4.07
CA ARG A 209 45.88 -22.30 4.08
C ARG A 209 46.39 -21.71 5.41
N LEU A 210 45.70 -20.72 5.96
CA LEU A 210 46.03 -20.15 7.27
C LEU A 210 45.77 -21.15 8.40
N ALA A 211 44.67 -21.91 8.35
CA ALA A 211 44.34 -22.92 9.35
C ALA A 211 45.42 -24.00 9.45
N VAL A 212 45.95 -24.46 8.31
CA VAL A 212 47.07 -25.42 8.27
C VAL A 212 48.33 -24.85 8.92
N ALA A 213 48.66 -23.59 8.69
CA ALA A 213 49.81 -22.95 9.33
C ALA A 213 49.63 -22.75 10.84
N VAL A 214 48.43 -22.39 11.27
CA VAL A 214 48.08 -22.24 12.69
C VAL A 214 48.03 -23.60 13.39
N GLN A 215 47.58 -24.65 12.71
CA GLN A 215 47.64 -26.02 13.23
C GLN A 215 49.08 -26.46 13.45
N ALA A 216 49.98 -26.25 12.47
CA ALA A 216 51.41 -26.55 12.64
C ALA A 216 52.04 -25.75 13.79
N LEU A 217 51.59 -24.52 14.04
CA LEU A 217 51.98 -23.72 15.20
C LEU A 217 51.52 -24.34 16.52
N PHE A 218 50.26 -24.76 16.64
CA PHE A 218 49.76 -25.40 17.87
C PHE A 218 50.35 -26.81 18.09
N GLU A 219 50.70 -27.53 17.03
CA GLU A 219 51.40 -28.81 17.13
C GLU A 219 52.84 -28.65 17.66
N SER A 220 53.41 -27.44 17.58
CA SER A 220 54.75 -27.12 18.11
C SER A 220 54.80 -26.85 19.62
N ASP A 221 53.64 -26.70 20.29
CA ASP A 221 53.52 -26.42 21.73
C ASP A 221 53.99 -27.60 22.63
N GLY A 222 54.38 -28.74 22.02
CA GLY A 222 54.90 -29.93 22.70
C GLY A 222 56.27 -30.40 22.23
N TRP A 223 57.04 -29.56 21.53
CA TRP A 223 58.32 -29.95 20.93
C TRP A 223 59.54 -29.81 21.87
N GLY A 224 59.35 -29.24 23.07
CA GLY A 224 60.38 -29.12 24.11
C GLY A 224 60.16 -30.08 25.30
N GLY A 225 61.23 -30.40 26.04
CA GLY A 225 61.10 -31.00 27.38
C GLY A 225 60.55 -29.99 28.40
N GLU A 226 60.22 -30.42 29.63
CA GLU A 226 59.59 -29.59 30.68
C GLU A 226 60.31 -28.24 31.00
N ASP A 227 61.56 -28.05 30.55
CA ASP A 227 62.37 -26.85 30.76
C ASP A 227 63.02 -26.25 29.47
N GLU A 228 62.58 -26.64 28.26
CA GLU A 228 63.23 -26.20 27.00
C GLU A 228 62.26 -25.41 26.08
N GLU A 229 62.51 -24.10 25.91
CA GLU A 229 61.72 -23.24 25.01
C GLU A 229 62.01 -23.58 23.54
N VAL A 230 60.96 -23.87 22.78
CA VAL A 230 61.05 -24.15 21.33
C VAL A 230 61.56 -22.92 20.57
N ARG A 231 62.57 -23.11 19.72
CA ARG A 231 63.13 -21.99 18.94
C ARG A 231 62.17 -21.60 17.84
N VAL A 232 61.93 -20.30 17.68
CA VAL A 232 61.09 -19.74 16.60
C VAL A 232 61.50 -20.22 15.20
N ALA A 233 62.79 -20.51 14.99
CA ALA A 233 63.29 -21.06 13.73
C ALA A 233 62.73 -22.47 13.43
N GLU A 234 62.62 -23.33 14.45
CA GLU A 234 62.13 -24.71 14.32
C GLU A 234 60.62 -24.73 14.02
N VAL A 235 59.86 -23.84 14.65
CA VAL A 235 58.43 -23.62 14.37
C VAL A 235 58.22 -23.13 12.94
N TRP A 236 59.09 -22.26 12.43
CA TRP A 236 59.01 -21.79 11.04
C TRP A 236 59.36 -22.88 10.02
N GLU A 237 60.35 -23.72 10.31
CA GLU A 237 60.67 -24.87 9.46
C GLU A 237 59.48 -25.85 9.38
N ALA A 238 58.81 -26.10 10.51
CA ALA A 238 57.58 -26.90 10.58
C ALA A 238 56.49 -26.37 9.66
N ILE A 239 56.17 -25.07 9.77
CA ILE A 239 55.15 -24.42 8.96
C ILE A 239 55.53 -24.49 7.47
N GLU A 240 56.82 -24.31 7.15
CA GLU A 240 57.32 -24.39 5.76
C GLU A 240 57.22 -25.80 5.15
N THR A 241 57.25 -26.87 5.96
CA THR A 241 57.00 -28.22 5.45
C THR A 241 55.58 -28.41 4.90
N VAL A 242 54.62 -27.62 5.38
CA VAL A 242 53.20 -27.76 5.03
C VAL A 242 52.73 -26.63 4.11
N ILE A 243 53.30 -25.42 4.22
CA ILE A 243 52.96 -24.26 3.38
C ILE A 243 54.13 -23.29 3.21
N SER A 244 54.37 -22.85 1.97
CA SER A 244 55.43 -21.88 1.68
C SER A 244 55.13 -20.50 2.30
N ARG A 245 56.17 -19.76 2.70
CA ARG A 245 56.02 -18.36 3.18
C ARG A 245 55.33 -17.45 2.17
N ALA A 246 55.55 -17.67 0.87
CA ALA A 246 54.93 -16.89 -0.19
C ALA A 246 53.42 -17.14 -0.27
N ASP A 247 52.99 -18.41 -0.17
CA ASP A 247 51.58 -18.78 -0.14
C ASP A 247 50.87 -18.31 1.13
N LEU A 248 51.56 -18.33 2.28
CA LEU A 248 51.05 -17.83 3.55
C LEU A 248 50.81 -16.32 3.49
N ARG A 249 51.78 -15.55 2.95
CA ARG A 249 51.63 -14.10 2.74
C ARG A 249 50.50 -13.78 1.77
N ALA A 250 50.39 -14.51 0.67
CA ALA A 250 49.30 -14.33 -0.29
C ALA A 250 47.93 -14.65 0.33
N ALA A 251 47.83 -15.69 1.16
CA ALA A 251 46.62 -16.03 1.90
C ALA A 251 46.27 -14.94 2.94
N LEU A 252 47.25 -14.41 3.66
CA LEU A 252 47.07 -13.35 4.64
C LEU A 252 46.60 -12.04 3.99
N VAL A 253 47.18 -11.64 2.86
CA VAL A 253 46.72 -10.47 2.08
C VAL A 253 45.26 -10.67 1.65
N LEU A 254 44.94 -11.84 1.09
CA LEU A 254 43.58 -12.11 0.60
C LEU A 254 42.54 -12.14 1.73
N VAL A 255 42.90 -12.65 2.91
CA VAL A 255 42.03 -12.62 4.09
C VAL A 255 41.90 -11.19 4.63
N ASN A 256 42.99 -10.44 4.77
CA ASN A 256 42.93 -9.05 5.24
C ASN A 256 42.16 -8.10 4.30
N GLU A 257 42.19 -8.36 2.99
CA GLU A 257 41.45 -7.57 2.00
C GLU A 257 39.95 -7.91 1.94
N ASN A 258 39.54 -9.10 2.39
CA ASN A 258 38.18 -9.62 2.19
C ASN A 258 37.44 -9.95 3.49
N VAL A 259 38.16 -10.06 4.60
CA VAL A 259 37.64 -10.22 5.95
C VAL A 259 37.98 -8.96 6.71
N PRO A 260 36.97 -8.21 7.17
CA PRO A 260 37.21 -7.04 8.00
C PRO A 260 37.77 -7.43 9.37
N SER A 261 38.35 -6.44 10.06
CA SER A 261 38.97 -6.63 11.37
C SER A 261 38.06 -7.34 12.37
N ALA A 262 38.64 -8.10 13.30
CA ALA A 262 37.92 -8.82 14.35
C ALA A 262 37.00 -7.91 15.20
N ASP A 263 37.31 -6.62 15.29
CA ASP A 263 36.53 -5.62 16.01
C ASP A 263 35.42 -4.96 15.17
N ALA A 264 35.26 -5.33 13.90
CA ALA A 264 34.27 -4.74 13.01
C ALA A 264 32.87 -5.26 13.33
N THR A 265 32.03 -4.39 13.90
CA THR A 265 30.66 -4.73 14.34
C THR A 265 29.69 -4.98 13.18
N ASP A 266 30.01 -4.53 11.96
CA ASP A 266 29.18 -4.80 10.78
C ASP A 266 30.04 -4.90 9.50
N PRO A 267 30.58 -6.10 9.21
CA PRO A 267 31.65 -6.31 8.24
C PRO A 267 31.25 -6.15 6.77
N ASP A 268 29.95 -6.19 6.48
CA ASP A 268 29.46 -6.68 5.20
C ASP A 268 28.36 -5.77 4.62
N ASP A 269 28.67 -4.48 4.56
CA ASP A 269 27.70 -3.44 4.23
C ASP A 269 27.52 -3.27 2.72
N TRP A 270 26.44 -3.88 2.22
CA TRP A 270 25.92 -3.73 0.86
C TRP A 270 25.73 -2.26 0.45
N ARG A 271 25.69 -1.31 1.38
CA ARG A 271 25.63 0.13 1.11
C ARG A 271 26.85 0.67 0.37
N THR A 272 27.99 -0.03 0.39
CA THR A 272 29.14 0.31 -0.47
C THR A 272 28.73 0.33 -1.96
N GLU A 273 27.88 -0.62 -2.37
CA GLU A 273 27.33 -0.69 -3.74
C GLU A 273 26.35 0.45 -4.06
N LEU A 274 25.74 1.09 -3.04
CA LEU A 274 24.90 2.26 -3.25
C LEU A 274 25.73 3.47 -3.67
N VAL A 275 26.90 3.68 -3.06
CA VAL A 275 27.74 4.86 -3.31
C VAL A 275 28.09 4.98 -4.80
N GLY A 276 28.31 3.86 -5.49
CA GLY A 276 28.55 3.81 -6.94
C GLY A 276 27.36 4.23 -7.81
N ARG A 277 26.14 4.30 -7.25
CA ARG A 277 24.89 4.67 -7.94
C ARG A 277 24.50 6.13 -7.75
N TYR A 278 25.41 6.96 -7.21
CA TYR A 278 25.14 8.36 -6.87
C TYR A 278 24.52 9.19 -8.01
N THR A 279 24.93 8.96 -9.25
CA THR A 279 24.38 9.65 -10.43
C THR A 279 22.88 9.41 -10.65
N THR A 280 22.34 8.31 -10.11
CA THR A 280 20.90 7.99 -10.18
C THR A 280 20.08 8.91 -9.28
N VAL A 281 20.67 9.41 -8.18
CA VAL A 281 19.94 10.16 -7.15
C VAL A 281 20.27 11.65 -7.13
N SER A 282 21.48 12.03 -7.52
CA SER A 282 21.99 13.40 -7.39
C SER A 282 21.16 14.47 -8.11
N GLY A 283 20.44 14.10 -9.17
CA GLY A 283 19.55 15.01 -9.90
C GLY A 283 18.33 15.42 -9.07
N PHE A 284 17.51 14.46 -8.65
CA PHE A 284 16.29 14.77 -7.91
C PHE A 284 16.55 15.22 -6.47
N LEU A 285 17.67 14.82 -5.86
CA LEU A 285 18.03 15.27 -4.50
C LEU A 285 18.20 16.79 -4.39
N LYS A 286 18.51 17.46 -5.51
CA LYS A 286 18.61 18.93 -5.56
C LYS A 286 17.26 19.63 -5.57
N VAL A 287 16.23 18.96 -6.08
CA VAL A 287 14.93 19.57 -6.42
C VAL A 287 13.83 19.13 -5.46
N LEU A 288 13.92 17.90 -4.94
CA LEU A 288 12.92 17.28 -4.07
C LEU A 288 12.58 18.12 -2.82
N PRO A 289 13.54 18.57 -1.98
CA PRO A 289 13.22 19.34 -0.77
C PRO A 289 12.77 20.77 -1.06
N GLU A 290 13.05 21.31 -2.25
CA GLU A 290 12.60 22.65 -2.68
C GLU A 290 11.18 22.61 -3.25
N THR A 291 10.82 21.50 -3.91
CA THR A 291 9.53 21.35 -4.60
C THR A 291 8.41 20.91 -3.67
N ILE A 292 8.71 20.01 -2.73
CA ILE A 292 7.71 19.47 -1.79
C ILE A 292 8.02 19.99 -0.40
N ALA A 293 7.05 20.68 0.20
CA ALA A 293 7.11 21.06 1.60
C ALA A 293 6.93 19.82 2.49
N PHE A 294 7.97 19.51 3.27
CA PHE A 294 7.95 18.42 4.25
C PHE A 294 7.92 18.96 5.68
N GLY A 295 7.12 18.29 6.52
CA GLY A 295 7.17 18.40 7.98
C GLY A 295 7.80 17.16 8.59
N ALA A 296 8.18 17.24 9.87
CA ALA A 296 8.73 16.11 10.61
C ALA A 296 8.41 16.21 12.10
N ASN A 297 8.30 15.06 12.76
CA ASN A 297 8.29 14.98 14.22
C ASN A 297 9.73 15.15 14.78
N ALA A 298 9.87 15.14 16.10
CA ALA A 298 11.15 15.35 16.77
C ALA A 298 12.27 14.36 16.33
N GLU A 299 11.92 13.11 16.01
CA GLU A 299 12.88 12.11 15.54
C GLU A 299 13.30 12.34 14.08
N GLY A 300 12.37 12.82 13.24
CA GLY A 300 12.60 13.09 11.82
C GLY A 300 13.26 14.44 11.53
N THR A 301 13.16 15.43 12.44
CA THR A 301 13.66 16.80 12.23
C THR A 301 15.13 16.85 11.80
N PRO A 302 16.09 16.18 12.47
CA PRO A 302 17.50 16.27 12.06
C PRO A 302 17.75 15.75 10.64
N VAL A 303 17.02 14.68 10.24
CA VAL A 303 17.13 14.08 8.91
C VAL A 303 16.53 15.00 7.85
N LEU A 304 15.40 15.64 8.15
CA LEU A 304 14.76 16.58 7.24
C LEU A 304 15.64 17.82 7.01
N GLU A 305 16.23 18.39 8.06
CA GLU A 305 17.13 19.53 7.91
C GLU A 305 18.39 19.16 7.11
N ALA A 306 18.98 17.98 7.34
CA ALA A 306 20.06 17.47 6.50
C ALA A 306 19.64 17.26 5.03
N MET A 307 18.39 16.85 4.78
CA MET A 307 17.84 16.72 3.43
C MET A 307 17.66 18.08 2.74
N LYS A 308 17.20 19.11 3.46
CA LYS A 308 17.07 20.48 2.95
C LYS A 308 18.42 21.13 2.67
N ALA A 309 19.46 20.85 3.46
CA ALA A 309 20.82 21.34 3.23
C ALA A 309 21.56 20.59 2.10
N LEU A 310 21.05 19.42 1.68
CA LEU A 310 21.74 18.56 0.74
C LEU A 310 22.03 19.22 -0.62
N PRO A 311 21.13 20.01 -1.25
CA PRO A 311 21.42 20.71 -2.51
C PRO A 311 22.71 21.55 -2.45
N GLU A 312 22.94 22.28 -1.35
CA GLU A 312 24.16 23.07 -1.12
C GLU A 312 25.40 22.19 -0.99
N VAL A 313 25.29 21.09 -0.23
CA VAL A 313 26.36 20.09 -0.06
C VAL A 313 26.73 19.45 -1.42
N LEU A 314 25.73 19.17 -2.26
CA LEU A 314 25.93 18.59 -3.59
C LEU A 314 26.53 19.60 -4.58
N ALA A 315 26.19 20.88 -4.46
CA ALA A 315 26.70 21.96 -5.29
C ALA A 315 28.12 22.41 -4.90
N HIS A 316 28.55 22.14 -3.66
CA HIS A 316 29.85 22.56 -3.16
C HIS A 316 31.01 22.04 -4.02
N ARG A 317 31.89 22.96 -4.43
CA ARG A 317 33.13 22.66 -5.14
C ARG A 317 34.29 22.59 -4.16
N SER A 318 34.84 21.40 -3.99
CA SER A 318 35.95 21.13 -3.10
C SER A 318 37.29 21.20 -3.84
N ARG A 319 38.35 21.58 -3.13
CA ARG A 319 39.75 21.40 -3.58
C ARG A 319 40.28 20.00 -3.28
N LEU A 320 39.55 19.20 -2.50
CA LEU A 320 39.88 17.82 -2.17
C LEU A 320 39.58 16.89 -3.37
N ALA A 321 40.20 15.71 -3.39
CA ALA A 321 39.93 14.70 -4.40
C ALA A 321 38.44 14.30 -4.38
N ALA A 322 37.79 14.30 -5.54
CA ALA A 322 36.39 13.88 -5.63
C ALA A 322 36.24 12.40 -5.21
N PRO A 323 35.20 12.04 -4.43
CA PRO A 323 34.03 12.84 -4.02
C PRO A 323 34.13 13.46 -2.61
N LEU A 324 35.33 13.79 -2.12
CA LEU A 324 35.53 14.30 -0.77
C LEU A 324 35.19 15.79 -0.62
N ILE A 325 34.55 16.13 0.50
CA ILE A 325 34.22 17.50 0.92
C ILE A 325 34.62 17.73 2.39
N PRO A 326 34.78 18.98 2.85
CA PRO A 326 35.04 19.25 4.27
C PRO A 326 33.90 18.79 5.18
N GLY A 327 34.22 18.12 6.29
CA GLY A 327 33.22 17.59 7.23
C GLY A 327 32.30 18.64 7.88
N ARG A 328 32.73 19.90 7.96
CA ARG A 328 31.90 21.02 8.47
C ARG A 328 30.62 21.30 7.65
N LEU A 329 30.53 20.76 6.44
CA LEU A 329 29.37 20.94 5.56
C LEU A 329 28.25 19.93 5.81
N ILE A 330 28.47 18.95 6.70
CA ILE A 330 27.51 17.89 6.98
C ILE A 330 27.12 17.90 8.46
N ASP A 331 25.93 17.40 8.75
CA ASP A 331 25.54 17.08 10.12
C ASP A 331 26.03 15.67 10.47
N ALA A 332 27.07 15.58 11.30
CA ALA A 332 27.62 14.31 11.75
C ALA A 332 26.62 13.50 12.62
N GLY A 333 25.67 14.15 13.28
CA GLY A 333 24.64 13.50 14.10
C GLY A 333 23.66 12.65 13.28
N VAL A 334 23.48 13.00 12.00
CA VAL A 334 22.65 12.21 11.06
C VAL A 334 23.37 10.95 10.57
N VAL A 335 24.70 10.87 10.72
CA VAL A 335 25.50 9.73 10.26
C VAL A 335 25.63 8.68 11.37
N THR A 336 24.74 7.69 11.34
CA THR A 336 24.67 6.63 12.36
C THR A 336 24.92 5.24 11.80
N GLY A 337 25.32 4.32 12.68
CA GLY A 337 25.47 2.90 12.34
C GLY A 337 26.46 2.67 11.18
N PRO A 338 26.10 1.85 10.18
CA PRO A 338 27.04 1.34 9.18
C PRO A 338 27.51 2.44 8.19
N TRP A 339 26.79 3.56 8.08
CA TRP A 339 27.19 4.69 7.25
C TRP A 339 28.44 5.43 7.74
N LYS A 340 28.78 5.36 9.04
CA LYS A 340 29.92 6.09 9.62
C LYS A 340 31.22 5.80 8.87
N ARG A 341 31.51 4.53 8.60
CA ARG A 341 32.71 4.11 7.87
C ARG A 341 32.74 4.64 6.44
N LEU A 342 31.61 4.63 5.73
CA LEU A 342 31.53 5.07 4.34
C LEU A 342 31.62 6.59 4.21
N VAL A 343 31.11 7.33 5.18
CA VAL A 343 31.10 8.80 5.17
C VAL A 343 32.41 9.37 5.69
N PHE A 344 32.92 8.90 6.83
CA PHE A 344 34.12 9.46 7.46
C PHE A 344 35.42 8.78 7.03
N GLY A 345 35.34 7.58 6.42
CA GLY A 345 36.50 6.76 6.07
C GLY A 345 36.95 5.85 7.22
N HIS A 346 37.73 4.81 6.90
CA HIS A 346 38.44 4.02 7.91
C HIS A 346 39.81 3.56 7.37
N PRO A 347 40.94 4.17 7.82
CA PRO A 347 41.02 5.28 8.77
C PRO A 347 40.31 6.55 8.27
N ALA A 348 39.98 7.47 9.18
CA ALA A 348 39.30 8.72 8.83
C ALA A 348 40.07 9.48 7.74
N HIS A 349 39.35 10.10 6.81
CA HIS A 349 40.00 10.85 5.74
C HIS A 349 40.82 12.03 6.29
N GLU A 350 41.94 12.32 5.64
CA GLU A 350 42.82 13.42 6.03
C GLU A 350 42.07 14.75 6.12
N GLY A 351 42.43 15.56 7.11
CA GLY A 351 41.84 16.89 7.32
C GLY A 351 40.34 16.88 7.69
N GLY A 352 39.79 15.75 8.14
CA GLY A 352 38.37 15.63 8.49
C GLY A 352 37.45 15.69 7.27
N ALA A 353 37.95 15.27 6.10
CA ALA A 353 37.16 15.17 4.89
C ALA A 353 36.10 14.07 5.01
N VAL A 354 35.01 14.20 4.25
CA VAL A 354 33.91 13.23 4.22
C VAL A 354 33.51 12.90 2.79
N ASN A 355 33.06 11.67 2.57
CA ASN A 355 32.57 11.23 1.27
C ASN A 355 31.16 11.75 1.02
N ARG A 356 31.05 12.71 0.09
CA ARG A 356 29.77 13.34 -0.29
C ARG A 356 28.74 12.35 -0.81
N HIS A 357 29.16 11.36 -1.59
CA HIS A 357 28.24 10.38 -2.18
C HIS A 357 27.66 9.46 -1.09
N ALA A 358 28.50 9.02 -0.15
CA ALA A 358 28.05 8.24 1.01
C ALA A 358 27.10 9.06 1.90
N TYR A 359 27.41 10.34 2.16
CA TYR A 359 26.54 11.19 2.96
C TYR A 359 25.17 11.40 2.29
N ALA A 360 25.14 11.64 0.97
CA ALA A 360 23.89 11.79 0.23
C ALA A 360 22.99 10.55 0.32
N PHE A 361 23.54 9.34 0.24
CA PHE A 361 22.77 8.12 0.44
C PHE A 361 22.38 7.86 1.89
N CYS A 362 23.23 8.23 2.86
CA CYS A 362 22.89 8.16 4.28
C CYS A 362 21.64 9.00 4.56
N VAL A 363 21.63 10.26 4.12
CA VAL A 363 20.47 11.17 4.28
C VAL A 363 19.26 10.63 3.52
N LEU A 364 19.41 10.20 2.26
CA LEU A 364 18.30 9.68 1.44
C LEU A 364 17.68 8.39 2.02
N GLU A 365 18.49 7.43 2.48
CA GLU A 365 17.99 6.21 3.10
C GLU A 365 17.21 6.53 4.39
N ARG A 366 17.76 7.41 5.25
CA ARG A 366 17.08 7.84 6.48
C ARG A 366 15.81 8.62 6.18
N PHE A 367 15.83 9.52 5.21
CA PHE A 367 14.66 10.29 4.79
C PHE A 367 13.55 9.37 4.28
N TRP A 368 13.89 8.42 3.40
CA TRP A 368 12.94 7.43 2.90
C TRP A 368 12.37 6.55 4.03
N ARG A 369 13.19 6.10 4.99
CA ARG A 369 12.71 5.38 6.18
C ARG A 369 11.79 6.25 7.04
N GLY A 370 12.14 7.51 7.25
CA GLY A 370 11.33 8.48 7.98
C GLY A 370 9.96 8.69 7.33
N LEU A 371 9.90 8.79 6.00
CA LEU A 371 8.64 8.81 5.25
C LEU A 371 7.80 7.55 5.49
N LYS A 372 8.42 6.35 5.44
CA LYS A 372 7.71 5.07 5.66
C LYS A 372 7.16 4.95 7.08
N ARG A 373 7.86 5.51 8.06
CA ARG A 373 7.47 5.53 9.47
C ARG A 373 6.57 6.71 9.85
N ARG A 374 6.34 7.65 8.92
CA ARG A 374 5.63 8.91 9.15
C ARG A 374 6.31 9.83 10.17
N GLU A 375 7.61 9.65 10.40
CA GLU A 375 8.47 10.60 11.14
C GLU A 375 8.70 11.87 10.30
N ILE A 376 8.70 11.72 8.97
CA ILE A 376 8.70 12.79 7.98
C ILE A 376 7.44 12.63 7.14
N TYR A 377 6.79 13.73 6.79
CA TYR A 377 5.52 13.75 6.09
C TYR A 377 5.39 14.97 5.18
N ALA A 378 4.45 14.93 4.23
CA ALA A 378 4.10 16.06 3.37
C ALA A 378 2.63 16.42 3.62
N ASP A 379 2.34 17.60 4.17
CA ASP A 379 0.97 17.93 4.60
C ASP A 379 -0.02 18.07 3.44
N ALA A 380 0.47 18.51 2.27
CA ALA A 380 -0.33 18.60 1.04
C ALA A 380 -0.62 17.24 0.40
N SER A 381 0.07 16.17 0.80
CA SER A 381 -0.15 14.81 0.31
C SER A 381 -1.43 14.19 0.88
N THR A 382 -2.07 13.27 0.15
CA THR A 382 -3.22 12.53 0.71
C THR A 382 -2.78 11.25 1.43
N LYS A 383 -1.66 10.65 1.04
CA LYS A 383 -1.16 9.36 1.59
C LYS A 383 -0.02 9.50 2.57
N TRP A 384 0.84 10.50 2.40
CA TRP A 384 2.09 10.72 3.13
C TRP A 384 2.00 11.91 4.10
N ARG A 385 0.79 12.31 4.48
CA ARG A 385 0.53 13.36 5.48
C ARG A 385 0.86 12.91 6.91
N ASN A 386 0.91 13.87 7.83
CA ASN A 386 1.04 13.58 9.26
C ASN A 386 -0.19 12.79 9.76
N PRO A 387 -0.04 11.53 10.21
CA PRO A 387 -1.15 10.76 10.75
C PRO A 387 -1.68 11.33 12.07
N GLN A 388 -0.85 12.07 12.82
CA GLN A 388 -1.24 12.68 14.10
C GLN A 388 -2.11 13.92 13.91
N ALA A 389 -2.12 14.53 12.72
CA ALA A 389 -2.94 15.72 12.45
C ALA A 389 -4.45 15.46 12.51
N GLU A 390 -4.87 14.18 12.47
CA GLU A 390 -6.27 13.78 12.63
C GLU A 390 -6.60 13.32 14.06
N LEU A 391 -5.61 13.25 14.95
CA LEU A 391 -5.83 12.87 16.34
C LEU A 391 -6.31 14.06 17.16
N LEU A 392 -7.25 13.80 18.05
CA LEU A 392 -7.69 14.78 19.04
C LEU A 392 -6.68 14.80 20.20
N GLU A 393 -6.24 15.98 20.59
CA GLU A 393 -5.24 16.16 21.65
C GLU A 393 -5.76 17.08 22.77
N GLY A 394 -5.14 16.96 23.94
CA GLY A 394 -5.37 17.84 25.09
C GLY A 394 -6.84 17.97 25.48
N ALA A 395 -7.34 19.20 25.51
CA ALA A 395 -8.71 19.51 25.92
C ALA A 395 -9.77 18.90 25.00
N GLN A 396 -9.49 18.75 23.70
CA GLN A 396 -10.45 18.18 22.74
C GLN A 396 -10.67 16.70 23.02
N TRP A 397 -9.58 15.94 23.24
CA TRP A 397 -9.69 14.54 23.64
C TRP A 397 -10.34 14.39 25.02
N ALA A 398 -9.93 15.19 26.00
CA ALA A 398 -10.50 15.14 27.35
C ALA A 398 -12.03 15.37 27.34
N ALA A 399 -12.53 16.25 26.48
CA ALA A 399 -13.96 16.54 26.35
C ALA A 399 -14.76 15.36 25.77
N ILE A 400 -14.21 14.63 24.80
CA ILE A 400 -14.92 13.53 24.11
C ILE A 400 -14.63 12.14 24.70
N ARG A 401 -13.57 11.99 25.49
CA ARG A 401 -13.07 10.70 25.99
C ARG A 401 -14.16 9.86 26.67
N PRO A 402 -14.99 10.39 27.58
CA PRO A 402 -16.03 9.59 28.23
C PRO A 402 -17.05 9.02 27.24
N ASP A 403 -17.50 9.84 26.28
CA ASP A 403 -18.46 9.44 25.26
C ASP A 403 -17.86 8.41 24.30
N ALA A 404 -16.60 8.61 23.89
CA ALA A 404 -15.89 7.69 23.00
C ALA A 404 -15.68 6.32 23.64
N LEU A 405 -15.23 6.27 24.90
CA LEU A 405 -15.06 5.02 25.66
C LEU A 405 -16.39 4.30 25.86
N THR A 406 -17.46 5.04 26.18
CA THR A 406 -18.81 4.48 26.31
C THR A 406 -19.31 3.91 24.98
N ALA A 407 -19.13 4.64 23.87
CA ALA A 407 -19.52 4.19 22.55
C ALA A 407 -18.78 2.92 22.09
N LEU A 408 -17.50 2.79 22.46
CA LEU A 408 -16.67 1.63 22.18
C LEU A 408 -16.80 0.51 23.22
N SER A 409 -17.62 0.70 24.27
CA SER A 409 -17.73 -0.24 25.40
C SER A 409 -16.39 -0.56 26.08
N LEU A 410 -15.49 0.43 26.14
CA LEU A 410 -14.16 0.29 26.76
C LEU A 410 -14.15 0.90 28.18
N PRO A 411 -13.42 0.30 29.14
CA PRO A 411 -13.28 0.86 30.47
C PRO A 411 -12.43 2.14 30.47
N ALA A 412 -12.69 3.03 31.44
CA ALA A 412 -11.90 4.24 31.63
C ALA A 412 -10.46 3.95 32.10
N ASP A 413 -10.30 2.87 32.85
CA ASP A 413 -9.04 2.35 33.34
C ASP A 413 -8.60 1.14 32.50
N PRO A 414 -7.46 1.21 31.78
CA PRO A 414 -6.97 0.11 30.96
C PRO A 414 -6.63 -1.15 31.77
N ASP A 415 -6.29 -1.03 33.05
CA ASP A 415 -5.90 -2.18 33.88
C ASP A 415 -7.06 -3.16 34.08
N VAL A 416 -8.30 -2.66 34.07
CA VAL A 416 -9.51 -3.50 34.13
C VAL A 416 -9.60 -4.41 32.90
N LEU A 417 -9.37 -3.86 31.71
CA LEU A 417 -9.37 -4.61 30.45
C LEU A 417 -8.25 -5.65 30.42
N LEU A 418 -7.04 -5.25 30.81
CA LEU A 418 -5.87 -6.16 30.85
C LEU A 418 -6.06 -7.30 31.86
N ALA A 419 -6.64 -7.03 33.02
CA ALA A 419 -6.95 -8.05 34.03
C ALA A 419 -8.03 -9.03 33.55
N GLU A 420 -9.02 -8.56 32.79
CA GLU A 420 -10.01 -9.43 32.15
C GLU A 420 -9.37 -10.34 31.10
N HIS A 421 -8.59 -9.80 30.16
CA HIS A 421 -7.88 -10.62 29.18
C HIS A 421 -6.91 -11.60 29.82
N SER A 422 -6.21 -11.21 30.88
CA SER A 422 -5.31 -12.10 31.62
C SER A 422 -6.06 -13.28 32.24
N ARG A 423 -7.23 -13.04 32.83
CA ARG A 423 -8.09 -14.11 33.38
C ARG A 423 -8.62 -15.02 32.28
N THR A 424 -9.05 -14.46 31.15
CA THR A 424 -9.54 -15.24 29.99
C THR A 424 -8.43 -16.12 29.41
N LEU A 425 -7.22 -15.58 29.25
CA LEU A 425 -6.06 -16.33 28.78
C LEU A 425 -5.69 -17.47 29.74
N ASP A 426 -5.60 -17.18 31.04
CA ASP A 426 -5.29 -18.16 32.07
C ASP A 426 -6.35 -19.29 32.13
N ALA A 427 -7.64 -18.94 32.03
CA ALA A 427 -8.72 -19.91 31.94
C ALA A 427 -8.60 -20.81 30.69
N ALA A 428 -8.36 -20.21 29.50
CA ALA A 428 -8.17 -20.95 28.26
C ALA A 428 -6.94 -21.88 28.31
N LEU A 429 -5.82 -21.41 28.88
CA LEU A 429 -4.61 -22.21 29.05
C LEU A 429 -4.84 -23.39 30.01
N ARG A 430 -5.58 -23.19 31.11
CA ARG A 430 -5.95 -24.30 32.01
C ARG A 430 -6.86 -25.31 31.33
N GLU A 431 -7.82 -24.86 30.53
CA GLU A 431 -8.68 -25.74 29.76
C GLU A 431 -7.88 -26.58 28.75
N VAL A 432 -7.00 -25.94 27.98
CA VAL A 432 -6.10 -26.63 27.04
C VAL A 432 -5.21 -27.62 27.77
N GLY A 433 -4.59 -27.22 28.89
CA GLY A 433 -3.74 -28.09 29.71
C GLY A 433 -4.49 -29.32 30.23
N GLY A 434 -5.73 -29.14 30.70
CA GLY A 434 -6.59 -30.24 31.14
C GLY A 434 -6.95 -31.21 30.01
N ARG A 435 -7.26 -30.69 28.81
CA ARG A 435 -7.57 -31.52 27.63
C ARG A 435 -6.36 -32.22 27.05
N LEU A 436 -5.17 -31.63 27.14
CA LEU A 436 -3.92 -32.20 26.62
C LEU A 436 -3.61 -33.55 27.28
N VAL A 437 -3.88 -33.70 28.58
CA VAL A 437 -3.67 -34.96 29.32
C VAL A 437 -4.52 -36.11 28.75
N ALA A 438 -5.71 -35.79 28.22
CA ALA A 438 -6.64 -36.77 27.69
C ALA A 438 -6.54 -36.95 26.17
N ASN A 439 -5.81 -36.09 25.45
CA ASN A 439 -5.77 -36.06 23.99
C ASN A 439 -4.51 -36.75 23.45
N PRO A 440 -4.61 -37.96 22.87
CA PRO A 440 -3.46 -38.67 22.33
C PRO A 440 -2.90 -38.02 21.07
N ASP A 441 -3.66 -37.13 20.42
CA ASP A 441 -3.26 -36.52 19.16
C ASP A 441 -2.39 -35.26 19.34
N VAL A 442 -2.18 -34.80 20.59
CA VAL A 442 -1.41 -33.59 20.91
C VAL A 442 -0.49 -33.84 22.10
N TRP A 443 0.80 -33.54 21.98
CA TRP A 443 1.74 -33.66 23.11
C TRP A 443 2.75 -32.51 23.14
N VAL A 444 3.42 -32.33 24.29
CA VAL A 444 4.48 -31.35 24.48
C VAL A 444 5.78 -32.10 24.75
N ASP A 445 6.86 -31.78 24.04
CA ASP A 445 8.17 -32.38 24.27
C ASP A 445 8.92 -31.74 25.46
N GLY A 446 10.10 -32.30 25.80
CA GLY A 446 10.93 -31.80 26.90
C GLY A 446 11.51 -30.39 26.69
N GLU A 447 11.43 -29.84 25.47
CA GLU A 447 11.80 -28.46 25.14
C GLU A 447 10.59 -27.51 25.21
N GLY A 448 9.40 -28.01 25.53
CA GLY A 448 8.17 -27.22 25.60
C GLY A 448 7.48 -26.99 24.25
N LYS A 449 7.85 -27.72 23.19
CA LYS A 449 7.20 -27.58 21.86
C LYS A 449 5.97 -28.47 21.77
N ILE A 450 4.90 -27.90 21.20
CA ILE A 450 3.65 -28.60 20.93
C ILE A 450 3.77 -29.38 19.62
N HIS A 451 3.43 -30.66 19.66
CA HIS A 451 3.32 -31.56 18.52
C HIS A 451 1.87 -31.98 18.33
N LEU A 452 1.44 -32.00 17.08
CA LEU A 452 0.09 -32.37 16.66
C LEU A 452 0.18 -33.55 15.69
N THR A 453 -0.69 -34.52 15.85
CA THR A 453 -0.81 -35.63 14.90
C THR A 453 -1.40 -35.11 13.60
N GLY A 454 -0.82 -35.48 12.45
CA GLY A 454 -1.28 -35.01 11.16
C GLY A 454 -2.75 -35.38 10.91
N VAL A 455 -3.55 -34.42 10.43
CA VAL A 455 -4.95 -34.66 10.06
C VAL A 455 -4.99 -35.78 9.01
N LYS A 456 -5.54 -36.94 9.38
CA LYS A 456 -5.78 -38.03 8.44
C LYS A 456 -6.87 -37.58 7.47
N ALA A 457 -6.57 -37.61 6.18
CA ALA A 457 -7.58 -37.36 5.17
C ALA A 457 -8.70 -38.39 5.34
N ILE A 458 -9.93 -37.91 5.51
CA ILE A 458 -11.10 -38.77 5.47
C ILE A 458 -11.26 -39.24 4.03
N GLU A 459 -11.29 -40.56 3.81
CA GLU A 459 -11.49 -41.10 2.47
C GLU A 459 -12.84 -40.64 1.92
N GLU A 460 -12.85 -40.06 0.72
CA GLU A 460 -14.10 -39.61 0.11
C GLU A 460 -14.94 -40.84 -0.26
N PRO A 461 -16.18 -40.97 0.25
CA PRO A 461 -17.00 -42.12 -0.06
C PRO A 461 -17.35 -42.12 -1.56
N PRO A 462 -17.47 -43.29 -2.21
CA PRO A 462 -17.83 -43.38 -3.64
C PRO A 462 -19.11 -42.62 -4.00
N SER A 463 -20.07 -42.54 -3.06
CA SER A 463 -21.30 -41.76 -3.23
C SER A 463 -21.06 -40.25 -3.36
N LEU A 464 -20.08 -39.68 -2.65
CA LEU A 464 -19.72 -38.27 -2.76
C LEU A 464 -19.04 -37.97 -4.10
N VAL A 465 -18.17 -38.87 -4.56
CA VAL A 465 -17.51 -38.75 -5.86
C VAL A 465 -18.54 -38.80 -6.99
N ASP A 466 -19.47 -39.75 -6.94
CA ASP A 466 -20.57 -39.87 -7.89
C ASP A 466 -21.51 -38.64 -7.85
N LEU A 467 -21.86 -38.16 -6.66
CA LEU A 467 -22.66 -36.94 -6.51
C LEU A 467 -21.95 -35.73 -7.15
N ARG A 468 -20.65 -35.53 -6.86
CA ARG A 468 -19.84 -34.45 -7.44
C ARG A 468 -19.82 -34.52 -8.96
N ALA A 469 -19.65 -35.71 -9.53
CA ALA A 469 -19.67 -35.93 -10.97
C ALA A 469 -21.05 -35.56 -11.58
N ARG A 470 -22.15 -36.03 -10.98
CA ARG A 470 -23.52 -35.71 -11.43
C ARG A 470 -23.81 -34.22 -11.34
N THR A 471 -23.50 -33.57 -10.22
CA THR A 471 -23.68 -32.12 -10.04
C THR A 471 -22.83 -31.32 -11.04
N THR A 472 -21.59 -31.74 -11.29
CA THR A 472 -20.72 -31.08 -12.29
C THR A 472 -21.30 -31.22 -13.70
N ALA A 473 -21.87 -32.38 -14.05
CA ALA A 473 -22.50 -32.60 -15.35
C ALA A 473 -23.79 -31.78 -15.56
N MET A 474 -24.45 -31.34 -14.47
CA MET A 474 -25.63 -30.47 -14.52
C MET A 474 -25.28 -28.98 -14.71
N LEU A 475 -24.02 -28.58 -14.51
CA LEU A 475 -23.62 -27.17 -14.68
C LEU A 475 -23.69 -26.78 -16.16
N PRO A 476 -24.46 -25.74 -16.52
CA PRO A 476 -24.59 -25.33 -17.91
C PRO A 476 -23.28 -24.73 -18.43
N ARG A 477 -22.99 -24.97 -19.72
CA ARG A 477 -21.91 -24.29 -20.43
C ARG A 477 -22.46 -22.99 -21.00
N VAL A 478 -22.17 -21.88 -20.34
CA VAL A 478 -22.60 -20.53 -20.74
C VAL A 478 -21.38 -19.66 -21.06
N GLU A 479 -21.54 -18.77 -22.03
CA GLU A 479 -20.53 -17.74 -22.31
C GLU A 479 -20.54 -16.70 -21.17
N LEU A 480 -19.37 -16.22 -20.74
CA LEU A 480 -19.28 -15.28 -19.61
C LEU A 480 -20.13 -14.00 -19.80
N PRO A 481 -20.20 -13.37 -20.99
CA PRO A 481 -21.10 -12.23 -21.22
C PRO A 481 -22.59 -12.58 -21.04
N GLU A 482 -22.99 -13.79 -21.44
CA GLU A 482 -24.36 -14.27 -21.29
C GLU A 482 -24.71 -14.45 -19.82
N ALA A 483 -23.80 -15.04 -19.03
CA ALA A 483 -23.97 -15.16 -17.59
C ALA A 483 -24.15 -13.80 -16.90
N ILE A 484 -23.38 -12.77 -17.30
CA ILE A 484 -23.53 -11.42 -16.74
C ILE A 484 -24.90 -10.83 -17.09
N LEU A 485 -25.34 -10.97 -18.35
CA LEU A 485 -26.65 -10.47 -18.79
C LEU A 485 -27.80 -11.21 -18.12
N GLU A 486 -27.68 -12.52 -17.94
CA GLU A 486 -28.63 -13.35 -17.21
C GLU A 486 -28.74 -12.87 -15.76
N VAL A 487 -27.62 -12.69 -15.06
CA VAL A 487 -27.60 -12.13 -13.69
C VAL A 487 -28.26 -10.76 -13.63
N MET A 488 -27.97 -9.87 -14.57
CA MET A 488 -28.61 -8.54 -14.65
C MET A 488 -30.13 -8.62 -14.86
N SER A 489 -30.65 -9.72 -15.41
CA SER A 489 -32.09 -9.89 -15.63
C SER A 489 -32.86 -10.19 -14.34
N TRP A 490 -32.26 -10.95 -13.40
CA TRP A 490 -32.87 -11.29 -12.11
C TRP A 490 -32.30 -10.51 -10.91
N VAL A 491 -31.30 -9.65 -11.15
CA VAL A 491 -30.80 -8.58 -10.26
C VAL A 491 -30.66 -7.27 -11.04
N PRO A 492 -31.78 -6.59 -11.38
CA PRO A 492 -31.74 -5.35 -12.15
C PRO A 492 -30.94 -4.22 -11.46
N GLU A 493 -30.87 -4.23 -10.12
CA GLU A 493 -30.12 -3.29 -9.30
C GLU A 493 -28.63 -3.27 -9.64
N LEU A 494 -28.08 -4.40 -10.11
CA LEU A 494 -26.71 -4.50 -10.60
C LEU A 494 -26.47 -3.51 -11.75
N ALA A 495 -27.37 -3.48 -12.73
CA ALA A 495 -27.26 -2.59 -13.87
C ALA A 495 -27.55 -1.13 -13.48
N GLU A 496 -28.50 -0.91 -12.54
CA GLU A 496 -28.84 0.42 -12.04
C GLU A 496 -27.71 1.08 -11.23
N ALA A 497 -26.85 0.27 -10.58
CA ALA A 497 -25.70 0.76 -9.83
C ALA A 497 -24.71 1.55 -10.72
N PHE A 498 -24.59 1.19 -11.99
CA PHE A 498 -23.79 1.92 -12.98
C PHE A 498 -24.50 3.21 -13.40
N THR A 499 -24.39 4.22 -12.54
CA THR A 499 -24.96 5.56 -12.76
C THR A 499 -23.96 6.48 -13.48
N ALA A 500 -24.42 7.48 -14.24
CA ALA A 500 -23.52 8.42 -14.92
C ALA A 500 -22.78 9.35 -13.94
N VAL A 501 -21.52 9.71 -14.22
CA VAL A 501 -20.75 10.66 -13.37
C VAL A 501 -21.44 12.02 -13.22
N SER A 502 -22.24 12.43 -14.20
CA SER A 502 -23.01 13.68 -14.15
C SER A 502 -24.20 13.65 -13.18
N GLY A 503 -24.52 12.48 -12.59
CA GLY A 503 -25.61 12.30 -11.64
C GLY A 503 -27.02 12.30 -12.26
N GLY A 504 -27.13 12.38 -13.59
CA GLY A 504 -28.40 12.31 -14.31
C GLY A 504 -28.81 10.88 -14.68
N ARG A 505 -30.10 10.69 -15.01
CA ARG A 505 -30.56 9.44 -15.66
C ARG A 505 -29.89 9.30 -17.03
N SER A 506 -29.43 8.09 -17.34
CA SER A 506 -28.89 7.79 -18.65
C SER A 506 -29.95 7.94 -19.73
N ARG A 507 -29.55 8.51 -20.88
CA ARG A 507 -30.37 8.54 -22.11
C ARG A 507 -29.96 7.43 -23.09
N LEU A 508 -29.01 6.59 -22.67
CA LEU A 508 -28.43 5.54 -23.48
C LEU A 508 -29.37 4.34 -23.51
N LYS A 509 -29.87 3.98 -24.71
CA LYS A 509 -30.58 2.72 -24.92
C LYS A 509 -29.62 1.53 -24.70
N ASP A 510 -30.16 0.44 -24.19
CA ASP A 510 -29.45 -0.83 -23.95
C ASP A 510 -28.14 -0.67 -23.16
N LEU A 511 -28.11 0.28 -22.21
CA LEU A 511 -26.96 0.50 -21.34
C LEU A 511 -26.49 -0.80 -20.62
N PRO A 512 -27.36 -1.69 -20.10
CA PRO A 512 -26.91 -2.93 -19.47
C PRO A 512 -26.05 -3.80 -20.40
N VAL A 513 -26.33 -3.82 -21.70
CA VAL A 513 -25.53 -4.56 -22.70
C VAL A 513 -24.13 -3.96 -22.82
N SER A 514 -24.02 -2.63 -22.89
CA SER A 514 -22.71 -1.95 -22.90
C SER A 514 -21.95 -2.19 -21.59
N VAL A 515 -22.63 -2.21 -20.43
CA VAL A 515 -22.02 -2.48 -19.14
C VAL A 515 -21.49 -3.91 -19.07
N ALA A 516 -22.29 -4.92 -19.45
CA ALA A 516 -21.86 -6.32 -19.49
C ALA A 516 -20.65 -6.53 -20.43
N ALA A 517 -20.67 -5.87 -21.60
CA ALA A 517 -19.55 -5.86 -22.53
C ALA A 517 -18.28 -5.24 -21.93
N CYS A 518 -18.39 -4.10 -21.22
CA CYS A 518 -17.26 -3.48 -20.53
C CYS A 518 -16.73 -4.34 -19.39
N LEU A 519 -17.60 -4.93 -18.55
CA LEU A 519 -17.21 -5.85 -17.49
C LEU A 519 -16.42 -7.03 -18.05
N THR A 520 -16.92 -7.67 -19.11
CA THR A 520 -16.24 -8.78 -19.78
C THR A 520 -14.89 -8.36 -20.34
N ALA A 521 -14.84 -7.26 -21.11
CA ALA A 521 -13.64 -6.80 -21.79
C ALA A 521 -12.46 -6.54 -20.84
N HIS A 522 -12.75 -5.90 -19.71
CA HIS A 522 -11.74 -5.50 -18.73
C HIS A 522 -11.40 -6.62 -17.75
N SER A 523 -12.38 -7.43 -17.33
CA SER A 523 -12.13 -8.55 -16.40
C SER A 523 -11.31 -9.66 -17.04
N LEU A 524 -11.49 -9.90 -18.36
CA LEU A 524 -10.69 -10.86 -19.12
C LEU A 524 -9.41 -10.26 -19.70
N ASN A 525 -9.19 -8.95 -19.56
CA ASN A 525 -8.07 -8.22 -20.14
C ASN A 525 -7.90 -8.42 -21.67
N VAL A 526 -9.03 -8.54 -22.39
CA VAL A 526 -9.05 -8.76 -23.86
C VAL A 526 -9.31 -7.46 -24.64
N GLY A 527 -9.63 -6.37 -23.95
CA GLY A 527 -9.98 -5.07 -24.52
C GLY A 527 -11.30 -5.10 -25.31
N TYR A 528 -11.62 -4.01 -26.01
CA TYR A 528 -12.91 -3.89 -26.71
C TYR A 528 -12.96 -4.63 -28.05
N ARG A 529 -11.81 -4.98 -28.65
CA ARG A 529 -11.77 -5.54 -30.01
C ARG A 529 -12.59 -6.83 -30.15
N PRO A 530 -12.53 -7.80 -29.21
CA PRO A 530 -13.28 -9.05 -29.35
C PRO A 530 -14.78 -8.92 -29.11
N ILE A 531 -15.23 -7.84 -28.46
CA ILE A 531 -16.63 -7.65 -28.04
C ILE A 531 -17.34 -6.57 -28.86
N ALA A 532 -16.60 -5.64 -29.45
CA ALA A 532 -17.17 -4.55 -30.23
C ALA A 532 -17.76 -5.06 -31.55
N LYS A 533 -18.98 -4.63 -31.87
CA LYS A 533 -19.69 -5.02 -33.09
C LYS A 533 -20.20 -3.79 -33.82
N LYS A 534 -19.72 -3.58 -35.06
CA LYS A 534 -20.14 -2.46 -35.91
C LYS A 534 -21.62 -2.64 -36.29
N GLY A 535 -22.39 -1.55 -36.24
CA GLY A 535 -23.82 -1.57 -36.56
C GLY A 535 -24.74 -1.95 -35.39
N VAL A 536 -24.18 -2.28 -34.21
CA VAL A 536 -24.94 -2.47 -32.97
C VAL A 536 -24.57 -1.34 -32.02
N GLU A 537 -25.45 -0.34 -31.85
CA GLU A 537 -25.15 0.90 -31.10
C GLU A 537 -24.55 0.62 -29.71
N ALA A 538 -25.14 -0.32 -28.96
CA ALA A 538 -24.69 -0.69 -27.61
C ALA A 538 -23.29 -1.32 -27.56
N LEU A 539 -22.80 -1.87 -28.67
CA LEU A 539 -21.51 -2.58 -28.79
C LEU A 539 -20.53 -1.83 -29.70
N GLU A 540 -20.81 -0.59 -30.09
CA GLU A 540 -19.83 0.21 -30.83
C GLU A 540 -18.63 0.55 -29.93
N ARG A 541 -17.43 0.55 -30.50
CA ARG A 541 -16.20 0.85 -29.75
C ARG A 541 -16.22 2.23 -29.09
N SER A 542 -16.75 3.24 -29.78
CA SER A 542 -16.94 4.60 -29.25
C SER A 542 -17.87 4.59 -28.04
N ARG A 543 -18.99 3.85 -28.13
CA ARG A 543 -19.96 3.67 -27.06
C ARG A 543 -19.37 2.96 -25.85
N LEU A 544 -18.67 1.84 -26.04
CA LEU A 544 -18.02 1.10 -24.94
C LEU A 544 -16.97 1.96 -24.23
N SER A 545 -16.17 2.73 -24.99
CA SER A 545 -15.22 3.68 -24.42
C SER A 545 -15.93 4.75 -23.58
N HIS A 546 -17.03 5.32 -24.08
CA HIS A 546 -17.82 6.31 -23.36
C HIS A 546 -18.45 5.73 -22.09
N VAL A 547 -19.03 4.52 -22.17
CA VAL A 547 -19.67 3.86 -21.03
C VAL A 547 -18.66 3.56 -19.95
N TYR A 548 -17.51 2.98 -20.28
CA TYR A 548 -16.45 2.74 -19.32
C TYR A 548 -16.00 4.03 -18.61
N GLN A 549 -15.73 5.11 -19.36
CA GLN A 549 -15.28 6.38 -18.78
C GLN A 549 -16.32 7.06 -17.87
N ASN A 550 -17.61 6.90 -18.19
CA ASN A 550 -18.67 7.68 -17.54
C ASN A 550 -19.53 6.88 -16.53
N TYR A 551 -19.43 5.56 -16.53
CA TYR A 551 -20.26 4.70 -15.70
C TYR A 551 -19.45 3.77 -14.82
N PHE A 552 -18.21 3.42 -15.17
CA PHE A 552 -17.36 2.55 -14.35
C PHE A 552 -16.49 3.36 -13.41
N ARG A 553 -16.60 3.04 -12.12
CA ARG A 553 -15.79 3.62 -11.04
C ARG A 553 -15.81 2.71 -9.82
N PRO A 554 -14.83 2.83 -8.90
CA PRO A 554 -14.85 2.09 -7.64
C PRO A 554 -16.20 2.19 -6.94
N GLU A 555 -16.80 3.39 -6.87
CA GLU A 555 -18.08 3.58 -6.20
C GLU A 555 -19.25 2.82 -6.85
N THR A 556 -19.28 2.68 -8.18
CA THR A 556 -20.34 1.91 -8.86
C THR A 556 -20.09 0.43 -8.80
N LEU A 557 -18.82 0.00 -8.79
CA LEU A 557 -18.46 -1.40 -8.61
C LEU A 557 -18.84 -1.86 -7.20
N SER A 558 -18.53 -1.06 -6.17
CA SER A 558 -18.97 -1.32 -4.80
C SER A 558 -20.50 -1.38 -4.69
N LEU A 559 -21.21 -0.38 -5.24
CA LEU A 559 -22.68 -0.40 -5.24
C LEU A 559 -23.29 -1.55 -6.06
N ALA A 560 -22.62 -1.98 -7.12
CA ALA A 560 -23.03 -3.12 -7.94
C ALA A 560 -22.87 -4.45 -7.20
N ASN A 561 -21.90 -4.54 -6.29
CA ASN A 561 -21.66 -5.74 -5.48
C ASN A 561 -22.72 -5.93 -4.39
N VAL A 562 -23.27 -4.85 -3.80
CA VAL A 562 -24.32 -4.92 -2.75
C VAL A 562 -25.47 -5.88 -3.12
N PRO A 563 -26.21 -5.68 -4.22
CA PRO A 563 -27.35 -6.53 -4.53
C PRO A 563 -26.93 -7.98 -4.87
N LEU A 564 -25.70 -8.21 -5.34
CA LEU A 564 -25.17 -9.56 -5.55
C LEU A 564 -24.92 -10.27 -4.22
N VAL A 565 -24.33 -9.58 -3.24
CA VAL A 565 -24.11 -10.09 -1.89
C VAL A 565 -25.45 -10.44 -1.24
N ASP A 566 -26.43 -9.54 -1.31
CA ASP A 566 -27.76 -9.73 -0.71
C ASP A 566 -28.50 -10.90 -1.38
N LYS A 567 -28.43 -10.99 -2.72
CA LYS A 567 -29.09 -12.08 -3.46
C LYS A 567 -28.46 -13.43 -3.14
N GLN A 568 -27.14 -13.53 -3.05
CA GLN A 568 -26.46 -14.76 -2.66
C GLN A 568 -26.78 -15.15 -1.21
N ALA A 569 -26.85 -14.17 -0.29
CA ALA A 569 -27.24 -14.41 1.09
C ALA A 569 -28.67 -14.97 1.25
N GLY A 570 -29.55 -14.70 0.28
CA GLY A 570 -30.90 -15.26 0.21
C GLY A 570 -30.99 -16.70 -0.30
N LEU A 571 -29.90 -17.29 -0.83
CA LEU A 571 -29.92 -18.65 -1.38
C LEU A 571 -29.92 -19.70 -0.24
N PRO A 572 -30.77 -20.73 -0.30
CA PRO A 572 -30.81 -21.79 0.74
C PRO A 572 -29.46 -22.47 0.96
N LEU A 573 -28.69 -22.68 -0.13
CA LEU A 573 -27.36 -23.28 -0.05
C LEU A 573 -26.38 -22.39 0.71
N ALA A 574 -26.40 -21.07 0.45
CA ALA A 574 -25.52 -20.12 1.14
C ALA A 574 -25.88 -20.01 2.64
N GLN A 575 -27.17 -20.05 2.97
CA GLN A 575 -27.65 -20.07 4.35
C GLN A 575 -27.28 -21.36 5.09
N ALA A 576 -27.14 -22.48 4.37
CA ALA A 576 -26.65 -23.73 4.93
C ALA A 576 -25.14 -23.72 5.22
N TRP A 577 -24.36 -22.87 4.54
CA TRP A 577 -22.92 -22.73 4.77
C TRP A 577 -22.59 -21.82 5.96
N GLY A 578 -23.32 -20.73 6.16
CA GLY A 578 -22.95 -19.76 7.18
C GLY A 578 -23.93 -18.61 7.43
N GLY A 579 -23.68 -17.90 8.54
CA GLY A 579 -24.48 -16.78 9.04
C GLY A 579 -24.14 -15.43 8.40
N GLY A 580 -23.01 -15.32 7.70
CA GLY A 580 -22.53 -14.07 7.08
C GLY A 580 -21.59 -13.26 7.98
N LEU A 581 -21.37 -13.69 9.23
CA LEU A 581 -20.64 -12.96 10.27
C LEU A 581 -19.17 -13.39 10.40
N VAL A 582 -18.75 -14.43 9.66
CA VAL A 582 -17.35 -14.85 9.59
C VAL A 582 -16.77 -14.40 8.25
N ALA A 583 -15.62 -13.74 8.27
CA ALA A 583 -14.87 -13.35 7.08
C ALA A 583 -13.47 -13.98 7.06
N ALA A 584 -13.12 -14.61 5.95
CA ALA A 584 -11.77 -15.06 5.65
C ALA A 584 -11.07 -14.01 4.76
N VAL A 585 -9.91 -13.53 5.19
CA VAL A 585 -9.09 -12.57 4.42
C VAL A 585 -7.86 -13.29 3.87
N ASP A 586 -7.74 -13.33 2.54
CA ASP A 586 -6.62 -13.99 1.85
C ASP A 586 -6.12 -13.19 0.63
N GLY A 587 -4.82 -13.28 0.38
CA GLY A 587 -4.10 -12.57 -0.68
C GLY A 587 -3.89 -13.43 -1.92
N MET A 588 -4.65 -13.17 -2.98
CA MET A 588 -4.44 -13.77 -4.31
C MET A 588 -3.34 -13.04 -5.08
N ARG A 589 -2.37 -13.76 -5.64
CA ARG A 589 -1.16 -13.16 -6.23
C ARG A 589 -1.20 -13.24 -7.75
N PHE A 590 -1.04 -12.09 -8.42
CA PHE A 590 -1.11 -11.95 -9.87
C PHE A 590 0.19 -11.41 -10.47
N VAL A 591 0.60 -11.96 -11.61
CA VAL A 591 1.71 -11.42 -12.41
C VAL A 591 1.22 -10.22 -13.20
N VAL A 592 1.98 -9.13 -13.16
CA VAL A 592 1.64 -7.87 -13.84
C VAL A 592 2.67 -7.60 -14.94
N PRO A 593 2.28 -7.70 -16.23
CA PRO A 593 3.22 -7.56 -17.34
C PRO A 593 3.55 -6.09 -17.68
N VAL A 594 2.76 -5.14 -17.18
CA VAL A 594 2.91 -3.70 -17.47
C VAL A 594 3.55 -2.95 -16.28
N PRO A 595 4.24 -1.82 -16.52
CA PRO A 595 4.68 -0.94 -15.42
C PRO A 595 3.49 -0.47 -14.59
N ALA A 596 3.48 -0.81 -13.30
CA ALA A 596 2.45 -0.43 -12.35
C ALA A 596 3.06 -0.08 -11.00
N ALA A 597 2.48 0.93 -10.33
CA ALA A 597 3.00 1.48 -9.08
C ALA A 597 3.12 0.44 -7.96
N PHE A 598 2.24 -0.56 -7.89
CA PHE A 598 2.27 -1.63 -6.86
C PHE A 598 2.93 -2.93 -7.33
N ALA A 599 3.32 -3.04 -8.61
CA ALA A 599 3.97 -4.24 -9.12
C ALA A 599 5.42 -4.31 -8.61
N ARG A 600 5.72 -5.33 -7.81
CA ARG A 600 7.04 -5.54 -7.21
C ARG A 600 7.63 -6.89 -7.65
N PRO A 601 8.96 -7.01 -7.79
CA PRO A 601 9.60 -8.30 -8.00
C PRO A 601 9.55 -9.14 -6.72
N ASN A 602 9.13 -10.40 -6.82
CA ASN A 602 9.20 -11.37 -5.73
C ASN A 602 9.48 -12.75 -6.32
N ARG A 603 10.70 -13.27 -6.10
CA ARG A 603 11.15 -14.52 -6.74
C ARG A 603 10.36 -15.74 -6.26
N LYS A 604 9.85 -15.73 -5.03
CA LYS A 604 9.04 -16.81 -4.47
C LYS A 604 7.71 -16.96 -5.20
N TYR A 605 7.03 -15.85 -5.50
CA TYR A 605 5.67 -15.85 -6.05
C TYR A 605 5.60 -15.59 -7.56
N PHE A 606 6.54 -14.84 -8.12
CA PHE A 606 6.47 -14.35 -9.51
C PHE A 606 7.69 -14.74 -10.37
N GLY A 607 8.65 -15.49 -9.81
CA GLY A 607 9.89 -15.84 -10.50
C GLY A 607 10.69 -14.59 -10.91
N SER A 608 11.00 -14.45 -12.20
CA SER A 608 11.70 -13.27 -12.75
C SER A 608 10.77 -12.10 -13.07
N LYS A 609 9.46 -12.27 -12.92
CA LYS A 609 8.45 -11.25 -13.25
C LYS A 609 8.11 -10.39 -12.03
N ARG A 610 7.30 -9.36 -12.26
CA ARG A 610 6.71 -8.53 -11.20
C ARG A 610 5.25 -8.93 -10.99
N GLY A 611 4.74 -8.73 -9.78
CA GLY A 611 3.36 -9.03 -9.47
C GLY A 611 2.78 -8.14 -8.39
N MET A 612 1.48 -8.27 -8.20
CA MET A 612 0.67 -7.61 -7.17
C MET A 612 -0.13 -8.65 -6.40
N THR A 613 -0.57 -8.29 -5.19
CA THR A 613 -1.47 -9.12 -4.39
C THR A 613 -2.83 -8.45 -4.33
N TRP A 614 -3.88 -9.22 -4.54
CA TRP A 614 -5.28 -8.84 -4.37
C TRP A 614 -5.77 -9.49 -3.07
N LEU A 615 -5.84 -8.68 -2.02
CA LEU A 615 -6.30 -9.09 -0.70
C LEU A 615 -7.83 -9.05 -0.70
N ASN A 616 -8.46 -10.21 -0.60
CA ASN A 616 -9.91 -10.38 -0.70
C ASN A 616 -10.49 -10.85 0.64
N ALA A 617 -11.63 -10.30 1.04
CA ALA A 617 -12.43 -10.78 2.16
C ALA A 617 -13.63 -11.57 1.64
N MET A 618 -13.71 -12.85 1.99
CA MET A 618 -14.85 -13.72 1.67
C MET A 618 -15.61 -14.08 2.93
N ASN A 619 -16.95 -14.05 2.91
CA ASN A 619 -17.71 -14.55 4.05
C ASN A 619 -17.95 -16.06 4.01
N ASP A 620 -18.38 -16.62 5.12
CA ASP A 620 -18.86 -18.01 5.31
C ASP A 620 -20.09 -18.40 4.45
N ARG A 621 -20.66 -17.44 3.69
CA ARG A 621 -21.66 -17.71 2.64
C ARG A 621 -21.04 -17.83 1.24
N GLY A 622 -19.72 -17.82 1.14
CA GLY A 622 -18.97 -18.01 -0.10
C GLY A 622 -18.96 -16.80 -1.04
N MET A 623 -19.22 -15.59 -0.54
CA MET A 623 -19.21 -14.36 -1.34
C MET A 623 -18.00 -13.49 -1.01
N GLY A 624 -17.31 -12.98 -2.04
CA GLY A 624 -16.31 -11.94 -1.89
C GLY A 624 -16.99 -10.60 -1.59
N ARG A 625 -16.69 -10.01 -0.44
CA ARG A 625 -17.38 -8.82 0.09
C ARG A 625 -16.56 -7.55 0.01
N GLY A 626 -15.26 -7.64 -0.25
CA GLY A 626 -14.41 -6.47 -0.41
C GLY A 626 -12.99 -6.88 -0.70
N ALA A 627 -12.24 -6.03 -1.39
CA ALA A 627 -10.87 -6.34 -1.72
C ALA A 627 -9.98 -5.11 -1.90
N LYS A 628 -8.68 -5.30 -1.69
CA LYS A 628 -7.65 -4.27 -1.84
C LYS A 628 -6.45 -4.80 -2.60
N VAL A 629 -5.97 -4.01 -3.56
CA VAL A 629 -4.70 -4.31 -4.25
C VAL A 629 -3.55 -3.77 -3.42
N VAL A 630 -2.60 -4.64 -3.10
CA VAL A 630 -1.41 -4.35 -2.30
C VAL A 630 -0.15 -4.80 -3.03
N SER A 631 1.00 -4.23 -2.68
CA SER A 631 2.26 -4.63 -3.29
C SER A 631 2.65 -6.05 -2.85
N GLY A 632 3.16 -6.88 -3.76
CA GLY A 632 3.46 -8.30 -3.50
C GLY A 632 4.64 -8.60 -2.55
N THR A 633 5.11 -7.58 -1.83
CA THR A 633 6.23 -7.65 -0.87
C THR A 633 5.86 -7.20 0.54
N ILE A 634 4.73 -6.49 0.72
CA ILE A 634 4.26 -6.05 2.04
C ILE A 634 3.50 -7.20 2.70
N ARG A 635 3.54 -7.28 4.03
CA ARG A 635 2.76 -8.26 4.80
C ARG A 635 1.27 -7.94 4.65
N ASP A 636 0.51 -8.90 4.15
CA ASP A 636 -0.91 -8.75 3.86
C ASP A 636 -1.72 -8.33 5.12
N SER A 637 -1.22 -8.71 6.30
CA SER A 637 -1.77 -8.36 7.63
C SER A 637 -2.08 -6.88 7.82
N LEU A 638 -1.20 -6.00 7.32
CA LEU A 638 -1.28 -4.56 7.57
C LEU A 638 -2.44 -3.89 6.82
N HIS A 639 -3.03 -4.60 5.85
CA HIS A 639 -4.15 -4.10 5.06
C HIS A 639 -5.47 -4.80 5.40
N MET A 640 -5.48 -5.70 6.38
CA MET A 640 -6.67 -6.48 6.75
C MET A 640 -7.80 -5.58 7.26
N VAL A 641 -7.48 -4.62 8.15
CA VAL A 641 -8.46 -3.64 8.67
C VAL A 641 -9.07 -2.84 7.52
N ASP A 642 -8.26 -2.38 6.56
CA ASP A 642 -8.76 -1.63 5.40
C ASP A 642 -9.76 -2.45 4.57
N VAL A 643 -9.55 -3.75 4.42
CA VAL A 643 -10.45 -4.63 3.66
C VAL A 643 -11.75 -4.88 4.41
N ILE A 644 -11.69 -5.10 5.73
CA ILE A 644 -12.88 -5.37 6.57
C ILE A 644 -13.78 -4.15 6.71
N PHE A 645 -13.20 -2.95 6.78
CA PHE A 645 -13.98 -1.71 6.83
C PHE A 645 -14.31 -1.16 5.43
N GLY A 646 -13.72 -1.76 4.39
CA GLY A 646 -13.96 -1.44 2.98
C GLY A 646 -14.89 -2.44 2.28
N LEU A 647 -15.74 -3.16 3.01
CA LEU A 647 -16.67 -4.12 2.41
C LEU A 647 -17.73 -3.40 1.57
N ASP A 648 -17.98 -3.94 0.38
CA ASP A 648 -18.93 -3.41 -0.58
C ASP A 648 -20.39 -3.64 -0.14
N GLY A 649 -20.69 -4.69 0.64
CA GLY A 649 -22.04 -5.00 1.10
C GLY A 649 -22.10 -6.05 2.23
N GLY A 650 -23.27 -6.20 2.87
CA GLY A 650 -23.52 -7.05 4.04
C GLY A 650 -23.07 -6.47 5.38
N ASP A 651 -23.26 -7.20 6.49
CA ASP A 651 -22.92 -6.77 7.85
C ASP A 651 -21.43 -6.89 8.20
N LEU A 652 -20.90 -6.03 9.07
CA LEU A 652 -19.51 -6.16 9.53
C LEU A 652 -19.28 -7.55 10.16
N PRO A 653 -18.19 -8.27 9.83
CA PRO A 653 -17.94 -9.59 10.41
C PRO A 653 -17.61 -9.47 11.91
N GLU A 654 -18.14 -10.42 12.70
CA GLU A 654 -17.79 -10.60 14.11
C GLU A 654 -16.50 -11.42 14.26
N ILE A 655 -16.23 -12.32 13.31
CA ILE A 655 -15.05 -13.19 13.33
C ILE A 655 -14.26 -13.00 12.05
N VAL A 656 -12.95 -12.79 12.18
CA VAL A 656 -12.04 -12.74 11.04
C VAL A 656 -11.03 -13.87 11.13
N VAL A 657 -10.86 -14.59 10.03
CA VAL A 657 -9.88 -15.66 9.89
C VAL A 657 -8.87 -15.26 8.83
N SER A 658 -7.58 -15.47 9.11
CA SER A 658 -6.53 -15.26 8.11
C SER A 658 -5.44 -16.32 8.23
N ASP A 659 -4.57 -16.40 7.23
CA ASP A 659 -3.37 -17.24 7.30
C ASP A 659 -2.27 -16.60 8.18
N THR A 660 -1.19 -17.36 8.39
CA THR A 660 -0.01 -16.89 9.14
C THR A 660 0.72 -15.75 8.44
N GLY A 661 0.68 -15.73 7.10
CA GLY A 661 1.24 -14.65 6.29
C GLY A 661 0.60 -13.31 6.62
N SER A 662 -0.68 -13.34 7.01
CA SER A 662 -1.53 -12.19 7.31
C SER A 662 -1.71 -11.90 8.82
N TYR A 663 -0.90 -12.49 9.70
CA TYR A 663 -0.90 -12.19 11.15
C TYR A 663 0.01 -11.03 11.55
N SER A 664 -0.38 -10.22 12.54
CA SER A 664 0.47 -9.25 13.24
C SER A 664 -0.11 -8.97 14.64
N ASP A 665 0.73 -8.88 15.67
CA ASP A 665 0.29 -8.60 17.06
C ASP A 665 -0.46 -7.26 17.17
N VAL A 666 -0.01 -6.25 16.41
CA VAL A 666 -0.67 -4.93 16.36
C VAL A 666 -2.07 -5.05 15.78
N VAL A 667 -2.22 -5.78 14.67
CA VAL A 667 -3.53 -5.96 14.03
C VAL A 667 -4.45 -6.83 14.90
N PHE A 668 -3.89 -7.80 15.62
CA PHE A 668 -4.62 -8.61 16.58
C PHE A 668 -5.22 -7.77 17.70
N GLY A 669 -4.41 -6.93 18.36
CA GLY A 669 -4.92 -6.01 19.38
C GLY A 669 -5.92 -4.98 18.84
N LEU A 670 -5.70 -4.45 17.64
CA LEU A 670 -6.60 -3.47 17.03
C LEU A 670 -7.97 -4.06 16.69
N LEU A 671 -8.05 -5.28 16.16
CA LEU A 671 -9.34 -5.90 15.83
C LEU A 671 -10.15 -6.21 17.11
N GLU A 672 -9.49 -6.61 18.20
CA GLU A 672 -10.16 -6.79 19.49
C GLU A 672 -10.79 -5.47 19.99
N LEU A 673 -10.04 -4.35 19.92
CA LEU A 673 -10.55 -3.01 20.28
C LEU A 673 -11.70 -2.54 19.37
N LEU A 674 -11.80 -3.10 18.16
CA LEU A 674 -12.89 -2.84 17.22
C LEU A 674 -14.06 -3.81 17.38
N GLY A 675 -14.02 -4.70 18.37
CA GLY A 675 -15.07 -5.69 18.65
C GLY A 675 -15.09 -6.87 17.67
N ILE A 676 -13.98 -7.16 16.99
CA ILE A 676 -13.86 -8.22 15.99
C ILE A 676 -12.95 -9.33 16.53
N SER A 677 -13.49 -10.54 16.67
CA SER A 677 -12.75 -11.72 17.10
C SER A 677 -11.82 -12.20 15.99
N TYR A 678 -10.53 -11.90 16.12
CA TYR A 678 -9.53 -12.31 15.14
C TYR A 678 -8.93 -13.68 15.47
N ARG A 679 -9.05 -14.62 14.53
CA ARG A 679 -8.63 -16.03 14.67
C ARG A 679 -7.61 -16.40 13.59
N PRO A 680 -6.34 -15.99 13.74
CA PRO A 680 -5.30 -16.32 12.77
C PRO A 680 -4.98 -17.82 12.78
N ALA A 681 -4.92 -18.43 11.60
CA ALA A 681 -4.36 -19.76 11.41
C ALA A 681 -2.82 -19.67 11.40
N LEU A 682 -2.21 -19.78 12.58
CA LEU A 682 -0.75 -19.69 12.76
C LEU A 682 -0.07 -21.02 12.41
N ALA A 683 0.93 -20.98 11.54
CA ALA A 683 1.74 -22.13 11.15
C ALA A 683 2.75 -22.53 12.24
N VAL A 684 2.98 -21.68 13.24
CA VAL A 684 4.04 -21.87 14.25
C VAL A 684 3.59 -22.73 15.43
N THR A 685 2.30 -23.06 15.54
CA THR A 685 1.80 -24.11 16.44
C THR A 685 1.78 -25.50 15.79
N CYS A 686 2.27 -25.66 14.55
CA CYS A 686 2.36 -26.96 13.89
C CYS A 686 3.49 -26.99 12.84
N PRO A 687 4.65 -27.62 13.11
CA PRO A 687 5.76 -27.70 12.15
C PRO A 687 5.49 -28.75 11.05
N THR A 688 4.34 -28.76 10.39
CA THR A 688 4.12 -29.57 9.19
C THR A 688 3.04 -28.99 8.29
N ARG A 689 3.45 -28.29 7.22
CA ARG A 689 2.79 -28.35 5.90
C ARG A 689 3.75 -27.84 4.81
N ARG A 690 4.67 -28.71 4.41
CA ARG A 690 5.15 -28.76 3.01
C ARG A 690 4.27 -29.76 2.27
N ALA A 691 3.07 -29.35 1.88
CA ALA A 691 2.28 -30.03 0.85
C ALA A 691 1.26 -29.04 0.32
N GLY A 692 1.34 -28.72 -0.98
CA GLY A 692 0.38 -27.86 -1.66
C GLY A 692 -1.01 -28.51 -1.66
N GLY A 693 -2.02 -27.71 -1.37
CA GLY A 693 -3.42 -28.13 -1.40
C GLY A 693 -4.29 -27.08 -0.74
N SER A 694 -5.02 -26.32 -1.55
CA SER A 694 -6.12 -25.48 -1.12
C SER A 694 -7.23 -26.36 -0.52
N ALA A 695 -7.40 -26.34 0.80
CA ALA A 695 -8.57 -26.92 1.46
C ALA A 695 -9.53 -25.79 1.87
N PRO A 696 -10.83 -25.90 1.57
CA PRO A 696 -11.82 -24.89 1.92
C PRO A 696 -12.31 -25.08 3.37
N TRP A 697 -12.49 -23.94 4.07
CA TRP A 697 -13.21 -23.71 5.34
C TRP A 697 -12.93 -24.64 6.54
N PRO A 698 -12.59 -24.09 7.73
CA PRO A 698 -12.64 -24.87 8.96
C PRO A 698 -14.12 -25.18 9.28
N THR A 699 -14.48 -26.45 9.28
CA THR A 699 -15.73 -26.93 9.88
C THR A 699 -15.72 -26.58 11.35
N THR A 700 -16.59 -25.65 11.75
CA THR A 700 -17.00 -25.46 13.13
C THR A 700 -17.90 -26.64 13.51
N ASP A 701 -17.31 -27.71 14.03
CA ASP A 701 -18.10 -28.67 14.83
C ASP A 701 -18.49 -28.01 16.15
N ARG A 702 -19.72 -28.30 16.58
CA ARG A 702 -20.38 -27.81 17.79
C ARG A 702 -19.62 -28.09 19.07
#